data_AF-A0A369XTF4-F1
#
_entry.id   AF-A0A369XTF4-F1
#
_cell.length_a   1.000
_cell.length_b   1.000
_cell.length_c   1.000
_cell.angle_alpha   90.00
_cell.angle_beta   90.00
_cell.angle_gamma   90.00
#
_symmetry.space_group_name_H-M   'P 1'
#
loop_
_entity.id
_entity.type
_entity.pdbx_description
1 polymer ?
#
loop_
_entity_poly.entity_id
_entity_poly.type
_entity_poly.pdbx_seq_one_letter_code
_entity_poly.pdbx_strand_id
1 'polypeptide(L)'
;MASDLGHNPSADFGLLREQGISLVRSLAGDTWTDHNAHDPGITILEQLCYALTDLGYRSQFALPDLLTRAGHDPCADLPAPAQILPTSPVTITDLRKLVIDVPGVRNAWIDLVDEPAASFDSAKHEVSPLAPAPTAGAATPSPSVSEIRIQGLLRVRIEMGDVANANRRSEAARAIRVEAARRLHRCRPLGVDVHEIVVLDDELIRLGATLEIDAVGDATRLLASIYQSIAGYFSPAVPFRTLAEMLERGRRVDEIFEGPLLDHGFIDDEDLAKIERRSSARISDLIHVLMAVPGVVLAVKSLHFTDGDDNPLKDWLLTVDADKTPRFDLENSKIHLERRGLRIDQTGVKVAAQALYESLARATSSRSRIAEHERELRPPPGRDRHVANYHSIQEHFPMTYGVGATGLPQSEPPARHALAKQLKAYLMFYDQLLANQFAQLANVGKLFSFGDEAPDANDADDSYHSYFAQVVPDDGELGLDAIRVSGPDKHRALLRHITEEPSDAAGSKGKPGLQRRNRFLDHLLARFGEQFHDYALLQAGDGAVDGLTRAERLARDKRAFLRDYPRIGRDRGSAFNLLEPAGADNRSGLEWTLRRKLGITDDETFYLVEHILLRPLPGDVYQSGPLFRDAQVRDPYSLQISLVFPRWTERYKDANFRQFVEQTVVDETPAHLSARVLWKKEKEMQAFELAYCAWLKEWRRYRLAELEG
;
A
#
# COMPACT_ATOMS: atom_id res chain seq x y z
N MET A 1 -6.49 -13.97 24.73
CA MET A 1 -5.68 -13.91 25.96
C MET A 1 -6.02 -12.63 26.72
N ALA A 2 -7.15 -12.58 27.42
CA ALA A 2 -7.63 -11.37 28.09
C ALA A 2 -8.27 -11.71 29.45
N SER A 3 -7.54 -12.44 30.30
CA SER A 3 -8.05 -12.83 31.62
C SER A 3 -6.96 -12.97 32.67
N ASP A 4 -5.93 -12.11 32.64
CA ASP A 4 -5.00 -11.99 33.75
C ASP A 4 -4.56 -10.52 33.89
N LEU A 5 -5.52 -9.64 34.16
CA LEU A 5 -5.23 -8.31 34.71
C LEU A 5 -4.89 -8.54 36.19
N GLY A 6 -3.66 -8.99 36.42
CA GLY A 6 -3.06 -9.02 37.74
C GLY A 6 -3.17 -7.64 38.38
N HIS A 7 -3.38 -7.64 39.70
CA HIS A 7 -3.42 -6.46 40.54
C HIS A 7 -2.38 -5.41 40.10
N ASN A 8 -2.82 -4.22 39.63
CA ASN A 8 -1.89 -3.16 39.25
C ASN A 8 -1.47 -2.37 40.50
N PRO A 9 -0.18 -2.45 40.90
CA PRO A 9 0.33 -1.75 42.08
C PRO A 9 0.11 -0.24 42.04
N SER A 10 0.08 0.39 40.86
CA SER A 10 -0.07 1.84 40.72
C SER A 10 -1.50 2.34 40.91
N ALA A 11 -2.48 1.44 40.92
CA ALA A 11 -3.88 1.76 41.21
C ALA A 11 -4.30 1.32 42.63
N ASP A 12 -3.36 0.87 43.46
CA ASP A 12 -3.60 0.54 44.87
C ASP A 12 -3.11 1.68 45.77
N PHE A 13 -4.07 2.43 46.31
CA PHE A 13 -3.82 3.51 47.26
C PHE A 13 -3.06 3.03 48.51
N GLY A 14 -3.43 1.88 49.07
CA GLY A 14 -2.85 1.34 50.30
C GLY A 14 -1.37 1.00 50.09
N LEU A 15 -1.06 0.37 48.97
CA LEU A 15 0.32 0.05 48.59
C LEU A 15 1.14 1.31 48.33
N LEU A 16 0.61 2.28 47.57
CA LEU A 16 1.29 3.55 47.31
C LEU A 16 1.57 4.32 48.61
N ARG A 17 0.62 4.31 49.54
CA ARG A 17 0.77 4.93 50.87
C ARG A 17 1.82 4.23 51.71
N GLU A 18 1.83 2.90 51.73
CA GLU A 18 2.85 2.11 52.44
C GLU A 18 4.25 2.41 51.90
N GLN A 19 4.41 2.41 50.56
CA GLN A 19 5.67 2.77 49.90
C GLN A 19 6.08 4.21 50.20
N GLY A 20 5.15 5.16 50.16
CA GLY A 20 5.40 6.56 50.49
C GLY A 20 5.91 6.74 51.92
N ILE A 21 5.26 6.10 52.90
CA ILE A 21 5.69 6.14 54.30
C ILE A 21 7.06 5.49 54.47
N SER A 22 7.31 4.35 53.80
CA SER A 22 8.62 3.70 53.82
C SER A 22 9.71 4.62 53.27
N LEU A 23 9.42 5.38 52.20
CA LEU A 23 10.36 6.34 51.63
C LEU A 23 10.64 7.49 52.60
N VAL A 24 9.61 8.06 53.23
CA VAL A 24 9.75 9.11 54.25
C VAL A 24 10.64 8.62 55.42
N ARG A 25 10.38 7.43 55.95
CA ARG A 25 11.20 6.82 57.01
C ARG A 25 12.66 6.66 56.60
N SER A 26 12.92 6.29 55.35
CA SER A 26 14.28 6.10 54.85
C SER A 26 15.03 7.42 54.65
N LEU A 27 14.35 8.48 54.22
CA LEU A 27 14.97 9.76 53.88
C LEU A 27 15.06 10.72 55.08
N ALA A 28 14.11 10.62 56.01
CA ALA A 28 13.91 11.59 57.09
C ALA A 28 13.56 10.94 58.44
N GLY A 29 13.80 9.64 58.63
CA GLY A 29 13.42 8.94 59.86
C GLY A 29 14.01 9.50 61.16
N ASP A 30 15.13 10.23 61.07
CA ASP A 30 15.78 10.88 62.21
C ASP A 30 15.16 12.27 62.55
N THR A 31 14.49 12.92 61.60
CA THR A 31 13.95 14.29 61.75
C THR A 31 12.41 14.33 61.73
N TRP A 32 11.77 13.40 61.04
CA TRP A 32 10.32 13.24 60.97
C TRP A 32 9.94 11.84 61.48
N THR A 33 9.58 11.77 62.76
CA THR A 33 9.35 10.49 63.47
C THR A 33 7.87 10.13 63.59
N ASP A 34 6.98 11.12 63.54
CA ASP A 34 5.53 10.91 63.58
C ASP A 34 4.96 10.69 62.16
N HIS A 35 4.38 9.50 61.93
CA HIS A 35 3.81 9.11 60.64
C HIS A 35 2.32 8.79 60.76
N ASN A 36 1.65 9.35 61.77
CA ASN A 36 0.22 9.13 62.00
C ASN A 36 -0.66 10.05 61.13
N ALA A 37 -1.93 9.69 60.98
CA ALA A 37 -2.88 10.40 60.11
C ALA A 37 -3.20 11.85 60.53
N HIS A 38 -2.83 12.27 61.74
CA HIS A 38 -3.03 13.64 62.21
C HIS A 38 -1.90 14.58 61.78
N ASP A 39 -0.76 14.05 61.32
CA ASP A 39 0.36 14.83 60.82
C ASP A 39 0.02 15.44 59.44
N PRO A 40 0.10 16.77 59.27
CA PRO A 40 -0.20 17.41 57.98
C PRO A 40 0.65 16.92 56.81
N GLY A 41 1.92 16.54 57.02
CA GLY A 41 2.76 15.97 55.98
C GLY A 41 2.27 14.60 55.50
N ILE A 42 1.72 13.79 56.41
CA ILE A 42 1.08 12.51 56.05
C ILE A 42 -0.22 12.76 55.28
N THR A 43 -1.02 13.77 55.65
CA THR A 43 -2.22 14.14 54.87
C THR A 43 -1.87 14.57 53.44
N ILE A 44 -0.75 15.30 53.25
CA ILE A 44 -0.26 15.68 51.92
C ILE A 44 0.14 14.43 51.13
N LEU A 45 0.91 13.53 51.75
CA LEU A 45 1.30 12.26 51.12
C LEU A 45 0.09 11.45 50.68
N GLU A 46 -0.95 11.36 51.50
CA GLU A 46 -2.19 10.66 51.16
C GLU A 46 -2.88 11.29 49.93
N GLN A 47 -2.94 12.62 49.82
CA GLN A 47 -3.50 13.27 48.62
C GLN A 47 -2.68 12.98 47.36
N LEU A 48 -1.35 12.92 47.48
CA LEU A 48 -0.47 12.52 46.38
C LEU A 48 -0.70 11.06 45.97
N CYS A 49 -0.81 10.14 46.94
CA CYS A 49 -1.12 8.74 46.69
C CYS A 49 -2.47 8.58 45.98
N TYR A 50 -3.48 9.38 46.35
CA TYR A 50 -4.78 9.37 45.68
C TYR A 50 -4.69 9.84 44.23
N ALA A 51 -3.99 10.95 43.96
CA ALA A 51 -3.79 11.43 42.59
C ALA A 51 -2.99 10.45 41.72
N LEU A 52 -1.98 9.79 42.29
CA LEU A 52 -1.22 8.73 41.62
C LEU A 52 -2.09 7.50 41.34
N THR A 53 -3.02 7.16 42.24
CA THR A 53 -3.98 6.07 42.05
C THR A 53 -4.89 6.35 40.85
N ASP A 54 -5.37 7.59 40.69
CA ASP A 54 -6.17 7.99 39.53
C ASP A 54 -5.34 7.93 38.23
N LEU A 55 -4.11 8.47 38.23
CA LEU A 55 -3.22 8.35 37.08
C LEU A 55 -2.95 6.89 36.70
N GLY A 56 -2.68 6.04 37.70
CA GLY A 56 -2.49 4.60 37.54
C GLY A 56 -3.72 3.89 36.98
N TYR A 57 -4.92 4.26 37.44
CA TYR A 57 -6.19 3.78 36.89
C TYR A 57 -6.38 4.19 35.42
N ARG A 58 -6.16 5.46 35.07
CA ARG A 58 -6.35 5.95 33.69
C ARG A 58 -5.32 5.38 32.71
N SER A 59 -4.10 5.09 33.18
CA SER A 59 -3.05 4.47 32.36
C SER A 59 -3.39 3.06 31.86
N GLN A 60 -4.41 2.42 32.45
CA GLN A 60 -4.86 1.08 32.12
C GLN A 60 -6.01 1.04 31.10
N PHE A 61 -6.48 2.19 30.62
CA PHE A 61 -7.51 2.20 29.59
C PHE A 61 -7.02 1.49 28.33
N ALA A 62 -7.96 0.91 27.58
CA ALA A 62 -7.62 0.20 26.35
C ALA A 62 -6.86 1.14 25.42
N LEU A 63 -5.85 0.62 24.71
CA LEU A 63 -5.01 1.43 23.83
C LEU A 63 -5.81 2.27 22.82
N PRO A 64 -6.88 1.77 22.17
CA PRO A 64 -7.73 2.60 21.32
C PRO A 64 -8.29 3.83 22.05
N ASP A 65 -8.72 3.68 23.30
CA ASP A 65 -9.27 4.79 24.11
C ASP A 65 -8.20 5.81 24.52
N LEU A 66 -6.96 5.36 24.75
CA LEU A 66 -5.83 6.26 25.06
C LEU A 66 -5.35 7.05 23.84
N LEU A 67 -5.53 6.49 22.64
CA LEU A 67 -5.14 7.11 21.38
C LEU A 67 -6.26 7.98 20.78
N THR A 68 -7.52 7.75 21.12
CA THR A 68 -8.66 8.53 20.64
C THR A 68 -8.74 9.90 21.35
N ARG A 69 -8.92 10.97 20.58
CA ARG A 69 -9.17 12.33 21.09
C ARG A 69 -10.24 13.02 20.27
N ALA A 70 -11.26 13.60 20.90
CA ALA A 70 -12.19 14.54 20.25
C ALA A 70 -12.73 14.11 18.86
N GLY A 71 -12.97 12.80 18.65
CA GLY A 71 -13.45 12.24 17.38
C GLY A 71 -12.37 11.93 16.33
N HIS A 72 -11.09 12.08 16.65
CA HIS A 72 -9.96 11.65 15.81
C HIS A 72 -9.78 10.13 15.82
N ASP A 73 -9.47 9.57 14.64
CA ASP A 73 -9.16 8.15 14.48
C ASP A 73 -7.81 7.83 15.15
N PRO A 74 -7.78 6.96 16.18
CA PRO A 74 -6.54 6.60 16.89
C PRO A 74 -5.48 5.93 16.00
N CYS A 75 -5.88 5.49 14.80
CA CYS A 75 -5.03 4.83 13.83
C CYS A 75 -4.88 5.64 12.53
N ALA A 76 -5.20 6.94 12.52
CA ALA A 76 -5.10 7.77 11.31
C ALA A 76 -3.71 7.70 10.65
N ASP A 77 -2.66 7.68 11.46
CA ASP A 77 -1.26 7.57 11.00
C ASP A 77 -0.79 6.11 10.86
N LEU A 78 -1.61 5.11 11.15
CA LEU A 78 -1.26 3.70 10.97
C LEU A 78 -2.02 3.15 9.76
N PRO A 79 -1.34 2.91 8.62
CA PRO A 79 -2.01 2.49 7.42
C PRO A 79 -2.64 1.10 7.62
N ALA A 80 -3.89 0.95 7.15
CA ALA A 80 -4.60 -0.33 7.20
C ALA A 80 -3.92 -1.38 6.30
N PRO A 81 -4.18 -2.69 6.50
CA PRO A 81 -3.60 -3.75 5.66
C PRO A 81 -3.73 -3.50 4.15
N ALA A 82 -4.91 -3.07 3.68
CA ALA A 82 -5.16 -2.75 2.27
C ALA A 82 -4.37 -1.53 1.72
N GLN A 83 -3.79 -0.72 2.61
CA GLN A 83 -2.97 0.44 2.23
C GLN A 83 -1.47 0.12 2.22
N ILE A 84 -1.03 -0.82 3.07
CA ILE A 84 0.39 -1.06 3.35
C ILE A 84 0.94 -2.38 2.81
N LEU A 85 0.09 -3.40 2.68
CA LEU A 85 0.50 -4.74 2.25
C LEU A 85 0.49 -4.93 0.73
N PRO A 86 -0.47 -4.36 -0.04
CA PRO A 86 -0.46 -4.51 -1.49
C PRO A 86 0.82 -3.97 -2.10
N THR A 87 1.27 -4.64 -3.15
CA THR A 87 2.38 -4.23 -3.98
C THR A 87 1.90 -3.89 -5.39
N SER A 88 2.61 -3.03 -6.10
CA SER A 88 2.49 -2.97 -7.55
C SER A 88 2.78 -4.36 -8.13
N PRO A 89 2.21 -4.71 -9.30
CA PRO A 89 2.38 -6.04 -9.88
C PRO A 89 3.86 -6.30 -10.18
N VAL A 90 4.41 -7.42 -9.70
CA VAL A 90 5.81 -7.80 -9.94
C VAL A 90 5.89 -9.05 -10.82
N THR A 91 4.89 -9.92 -10.73
CA THR A 91 4.87 -11.18 -11.47
C THR A 91 3.93 -11.13 -12.68
N ILE A 92 4.12 -12.07 -13.61
CA ILE A 92 3.18 -12.30 -14.73
C ILE A 92 1.77 -12.59 -14.19
N THR A 93 1.67 -13.31 -13.08
CA THR A 93 0.39 -13.61 -12.42
C THR A 93 -0.30 -12.35 -11.90
N ASP A 94 0.44 -11.42 -11.31
CA ASP A 94 -0.11 -10.14 -10.84
C ASP A 94 -0.65 -9.28 -11.99
N LEU A 95 0.14 -9.18 -13.06
CA LEU A 95 -0.28 -8.49 -14.28
C LEU A 95 -1.52 -9.16 -14.90
N ARG A 96 -1.59 -10.49 -14.87
CA ARG A 96 -2.76 -11.26 -15.33
C ARG A 96 -3.99 -10.92 -14.48
N LYS A 97 -3.87 -10.87 -13.15
CA LYS A 97 -4.95 -10.46 -12.23
C LYS A 97 -5.47 -9.06 -12.57
N LEU A 98 -4.59 -8.09 -12.85
CA LEU A 98 -4.98 -6.73 -13.23
C LEU A 98 -5.82 -6.67 -14.52
N VAL A 99 -5.47 -7.49 -15.51
CA VAL A 99 -6.21 -7.57 -16.78
C VAL A 99 -7.55 -8.30 -16.57
N ILE A 100 -7.57 -9.38 -15.78
CA ILE A 100 -8.82 -10.10 -15.44
C ILE A 100 -9.81 -9.20 -14.71
N ASP A 101 -9.32 -8.30 -13.87
CA ASP A 101 -10.14 -7.34 -13.12
C ASP A 101 -10.79 -6.25 -14.00
N VAL A 102 -10.45 -6.17 -15.29
CA VAL A 102 -11.14 -5.29 -16.24
C VAL A 102 -12.57 -5.80 -16.47
N PRO A 103 -13.61 -4.95 -16.33
CA PRO A 103 -14.98 -5.34 -16.65
C PRO A 103 -15.12 -5.86 -18.09
N GLY A 104 -15.78 -7.01 -18.24
CA GLY A 104 -15.95 -7.67 -19.54
C GLY A 104 -14.84 -8.65 -19.92
N VAL A 105 -13.72 -8.70 -19.18
CA VAL A 105 -12.69 -9.74 -19.36
C VAL A 105 -13.10 -11.00 -18.60
N ARG A 106 -13.23 -12.14 -19.28
CA ARG A 106 -13.49 -13.42 -18.62
C ARG A 106 -12.19 -14.05 -18.10
N ASN A 107 -11.14 -13.98 -18.91
CA ASN A 107 -9.80 -14.47 -18.60
C ASN A 107 -8.74 -13.70 -19.41
N ALA A 108 -7.48 -13.82 -19.02
CA ALA A 108 -6.36 -13.26 -19.76
C ALA A 108 -5.11 -14.12 -19.57
N TRP A 109 -4.17 -14.01 -20.50
CA TRP A 109 -2.86 -14.65 -20.44
C TRP A 109 -1.80 -13.64 -20.85
N ILE A 110 -0.62 -13.74 -20.24
CA ILE A 110 0.49 -12.84 -20.49
C ILE A 110 1.71 -13.70 -20.79
N ASP A 111 2.28 -13.49 -21.97
CA ASP A 111 3.43 -14.23 -22.46
C ASP A 111 4.62 -13.29 -22.67
N LEU A 112 5.83 -13.79 -22.46
CA LEU A 112 7.05 -13.06 -22.81
C LEU A 112 7.27 -13.14 -24.32
N VAL A 113 7.61 -12.01 -24.94
CA VAL A 113 7.96 -11.97 -26.36
C VAL A 113 9.40 -12.47 -26.54
N ASP A 114 9.57 -13.49 -27.38
CA ASP A 114 10.86 -14.08 -27.75
C ASP A 114 11.11 -13.94 -29.27
N GLU A 115 11.09 -12.69 -29.73
CA GLU A 115 11.27 -12.33 -31.13
C GLU A 115 12.54 -11.46 -31.30
N PRO A 116 13.32 -11.64 -32.37
CA PRO A 116 14.44 -10.75 -32.68
C PRO A 116 13.93 -9.31 -32.86
N ALA A 117 14.59 -8.33 -32.22
CA ALA A 117 14.28 -6.90 -32.37
C ALA A 117 15.40 -6.07 -33.02
N ALA A 118 16.67 -6.49 -32.87
CA ALA A 118 17.82 -5.80 -33.43
C ALA A 118 18.99 -6.77 -33.66
N SER A 119 20.09 -6.28 -34.21
CA SER A 119 21.34 -7.04 -34.39
C SER A 119 22.52 -6.32 -33.77
N PHE A 120 23.48 -7.08 -33.23
CA PHE A 120 24.74 -6.58 -32.66
C PHE A 120 25.93 -7.12 -33.46
N ASP A 121 26.79 -6.23 -33.95
CA ASP A 121 28.06 -6.56 -34.60
C ASP A 121 29.23 -6.44 -33.61
N SER A 122 29.78 -7.57 -33.18
CA SER A 122 30.86 -7.63 -32.20
C SER A 122 32.19 -7.08 -32.71
N ALA A 123 32.40 -7.00 -34.03
CA ALA A 123 33.64 -6.49 -34.60
C ALA A 123 33.68 -4.95 -34.60
N LYS A 124 32.49 -4.32 -34.70
CA LYS A 124 32.34 -2.86 -34.72
C LYS A 124 31.82 -2.29 -33.40
N HIS A 125 31.34 -3.13 -32.50
CA HIS A 125 30.60 -2.72 -31.30
C HIS A 125 29.39 -1.83 -31.64
N GLU A 126 28.62 -2.22 -32.67
CA GLU A 126 27.47 -1.46 -33.18
C GLU A 126 26.18 -2.28 -33.06
N VAL A 127 25.08 -1.62 -32.69
CA VAL A 127 23.72 -2.17 -32.76
C VAL A 127 23.02 -1.57 -33.96
N SER A 128 22.41 -2.42 -34.79
CA SER A 128 21.70 -2.02 -36.01
C SER A 128 20.29 -2.62 -36.05
N PRO A 129 19.36 -2.04 -36.84
CA PRO A 129 18.05 -2.65 -37.07
C PRO A 129 18.20 -4.08 -37.62
N LEU A 130 17.18 -4.90 -37.44
CA LEU A 130 17.13 -6.21 -38.10
C LEU A 130 17.19 -6.04 -39.62
N ALA A 131 18.05 -6.82 -40.27
CA ALA A 131 18.03 -6.92 -41.71
C ALA A 131 16.68 -7.51 -42.16
N PRO A 132 16.13 -7.07 -43.31
CA PRO A 132 14.97 -7.72 -43.91
C PRO A 132 15.23 -9.22 -44.05
N ALA A 133 14.18 -10.04 -43.88
CA ALA A 133 14.28 -11.49 -43.98
C ALA A 133 15.08 -11.89 -45.24
N PRO A 134 16.05 -12.82 -45.13
CA PRO A 134 16.91 -13.16 -46.25
C PRO A 134 16.07 -13.67 -47.42
N THR A 135 16.16 -12.97 -48.55
CA THR A 135 15.68 -13.52 -49.83
C THR A 135 16.48 -14.77 -50.16
N ALA A 136 15.86 -15.75 -50.83
CA ALA A 136 16.54 -16.96 -51.26
C ALA A 136 17.78 -16.60 -52.10
N GLY A 137 18.98 -16.79 -51.53
CA GLY A 137 20.26 -16.37 -52.12
C GLY A 137 21.05 -15.31 -51.33
N ALA A 138 20.55 -14.82 -50.19
CA ALA A 138 21.28 -13.91 -49.32
C ALA A 138 22.55 -14.57 -48.73
N ALA A 139 23.65 -13.82 -48.69
CA ALA A 139 24.89 -14.24 -48.05
C ALA A 139 24.65 -14.62 -46.59
N THR A 140 25.31 -15.68 -46.11
CA THR A 140 25.27 -16.08 -44.70
C THR A 140 25.61 -14.86 -43.83
N PRO A 141 24.83 -14.56 -42.78
CA PRO A 141 25.15 -13.45 -41.88
C PRO A 141 26.57 -13.60 -41.36
N SER A 142 27.31 -12.48 -41.27
CA SER A 142 28.69 -12.46 -40.76
C SER A 142 28.74 -13.16 -39.39
N PRO A 143 29.76 -13.97 -39.10
CA PRO A 143 29.89 -14.62 -37.79
C PRO A 143 30.06 -13.61 -36.63
N SER A 144 30.35 -12.34 -36.92
CA SER A 144 30.41 -11.26 -35.93
C SER A 144 29.03 -10.68 -35.57
N VAL A 145 27.98 -11.00 -36.32
CA VAL A 145 26.64 -10.44 -36.14
C VAL A 145 25.75 -11.44 -35.40
N SER A 146 25.10 -10.96 -34.34
CA SER A 146 24.18 -11.76 -33.53
C SER A 146 22.85 -11.04 -33.33
N GLU A 147 21.75 -11.79 -33.24
CA GLU A 147 20.43 -11.23 -32.94
C GLU A 147 20.34 -10.79 -31.48
N ILE A 148 19.60 -9.70 -31.24
CA ILE A 148 19.19 -9.23 -29.93
C ILE A 148 17.70 -9.53 -29.77
N ARG A 149 17.38 -10.30 -28.73
CA ARG A 149 15.99 -10.58 -28.31
C ARG A 149 15.75 -9.86 -26.99
N ILE A 150 14.92 -8.84 -27.02
CA ILE A 150 14.74 -7.93 -25.90
C ILE A 150 13.91 -8.62 -24.81
N GLN A 151 14.47 -8.70 -23.61
CA GLN A 151 13.79 -9.23 -22.43
C GLN A 151 12.88 -8.17 -21.80
N GLY A 152 11.80 -8.61 -21.17
CA GLY A 152 10.84 -7.73 -20.51
C GLY A 152 9.70 -7.23 -21.41
N LEU A 153 9.56 -7.74 -22.64
CA LEU A 153 8.43 -7.43 -23.52
C LEU A 153 7.27 -8.40 -23.27
N LEU A 154 6.07 -7.85 -23.05
CA LEU A 154 4.86 -8.60 -22.72
C LEU A 154 3.86 -8.61 -23.87
N ARG A 155 3.33 -9.79 -24.20
CA ARG A 155 2.17 -9.98 -25.07
C ARG A 155 0.97 -10.36 -24.22
N VAL A 156 -0.08 -9.54 -24.27
CA VAL A 156 -1.29 -9.74 -23.46
C VAL A 156 -2.39 -10.29 -24.36
N ARG A 157 -2.96 -11.43 -23.99
CA ARG A 157 -4.07 -12.07 -24.69
C ARG A 157 -5.30 -12.08 -23.80
N ILE A 158 -6.40 -11.53 -24.30
CA ILE A 158 -7.61 -11.31 -23.51
C ILE A 158 -8.75 -12.14 -24.08
N GLU A 159 -9.36 -12.95 -23.21
CA GLU A 159 -10.62 -13.60 -23.47
C GLU A 159 -11.77 -12.73 -22.97
N MET A 160 -12.63 -12.30 -23.89
CA MET A 160 -13.81 -11.51 -23.54
C MET A 160 -14.94 -12.40 -23.01
N GLY A 161 -15.72 -11.87 -22.06
CA GLY A 161 -16.98 -12.47 -21.63
C GLY A 161 -18.08 -12.40 -22.70
N ASP A 162 -19.24 -12.97 -22.39
CA ASP A 162 -20.33 -13.07 -23.35
C ASP A 162 -20.98 -11.69 -23.59
N VAL A 163 -20.88 -11.19 -24.83
CA VAL A 163 -21.49 -9.92 -25.29
C VAL A 163 -22.50 -10.21 -26.38
N ALA A 164 -23.73 -9.70 -26.23
CA ALA A 164 -24.76 -9.89 -27.23
C ALA A 164 -24.47 -9.07 -28.51
N ASN A 165 -24.34 -9.75 -29.66
CA ASN A 165 -24.20 -9.22 -31.03
C ASN A 165 -22.80 -8.68 -31.44
N ALA A 166 -22.45 -8.85 -32.73
CA ALA A 166 -21.12 -8.60 -33.31
C ALA A 166 -20.66 -7.13 -33.25
N ASN A 167 -21.54 -6.17 -33.57
CA ASN A 167 -21.18 -4.74 -33.51
C ASN A 167 -20.85 -4.30 -32.07
N ARG A 168 -21.60 -4.81 -31.08
CA ARG A 168 -21.32 -4.55 -29.66
C ARG A 168 -20.04 -5.26 -29.21
N ARG A 169 -19.72 -6.41 -29.79
CA ARG A 169 -18.47 -7.14 -29.53
C ARG A 169 -17.24 -6.35 -29.98
N SER A 170 -17.20 -5.79 -31.19
CA SER A 170 -16.05 -5.00 -31.64
C SER A 170 -15.85 -3.74 -30.78
N GLU A 171 -16.94 -3.07 -30.40
CA GLU A 171 -16.88 -1.90 -29.50
C GLU A 171 -16.42 -2.30 -28.09
N ALA A 172 -16.94 -3.40 -27.55
CA ALA A 172 -16.53 -3.94 -26.25
C ALA A 172 -15.06 -4.39 -26.25
N ALA A 173 -14.61 -5.07 -27.30
CA ALA A 173 -13.21 -5.47 -27.46
C ALA A 173 -12.28 -4.26 -27.45
N ARG A 174 -12.63 -3.20 -28.20
CA ARG A 174 -11.88 -1.93 -28.17
C ARG A 174 -11.86 -1.31 -26.77
N ALA A 175 -13.01 -1.24 -26.09
CA ALA A 175 -13.10 -0.69 -24.74
C ALA A 175 -12.26 -1.48 -23.72
N ILE A 176 -12.30 -2.82 -23.80
CA ILE A 176 -11.50 -3.72 -22.95
C ILE A 176 -10.01 -3.54 -23.22
N ARG A 177 -9.59 -3.49 -24.49
CA ARG A 177 -8.19 -3.27 -24.86
C ARG A 177 -7.66 -1.95 -24.28
N VAL A 178 -8.44 -0.88 -24.41
CA VAL A 178 -8.07 0.45 -23.90
C VAL A 178 -7.98 0.44 -22.37
N GLU A 179 -8.95 -0.16 -21.67
CA GLU A 179 -8.93 -0.21 -20.20
C GLU A 179 -7.81 -1.11 -19.66
N ALA A 180 -7.57 -2.26 -20.29
CA ALA A 180 -6.44 -3.13 -19.96
C ALA A 180 -5.11 -2.39 -20.13
N ALA A 181 -4.93 -1.67 -21.24
CA ALA A 181 -3.73 -0.87 -21.47
C ALA A 181 -3.54 0.21 -20.40
N ARG A 182 -4.61 0.94 -20.05
CA ARG A 182 -4.56 1.98 -19.00
C ARG A 182 -4.11 1.40 -17.66
N ARG A 183 -4.67 0.26 -17.25
CA ARG A 183 -4.30 -0.39 -15.98
C ARG A 183 -2.86 -0.90 -15.99
N LEU A 184 -2.43 -1.54 -17.08
CA LEU A 184 -1.06 -2.04 -17.23
C LEU A 184 -0.05 -0.91 -17.24
N HIS A 185 -0.28 0.18 -17.98
CA HIS A 185 0.64 1.32 -18.04
C HIS A 185 0.72 2.11 -16.72
N ARG A 186 -0.38 2.17 -15.95
CA ARG A 186 -0.39 2.79 -14.62
C ARG A 186 0.51 2.06 -13.62
N CYS A 187 0.68 0.75 -13.79
CA CYS A 187 1.37 -0.13 -12.84
C CYS A 187 2.52 -0.90 -13.50
N ARG A 188 3.06 -0.40 -14.61
CA ARG A 188 4.07 -1.10 -15.42
C ARG A 188 5.35 -1.31 -14.60
N PRO A 189 5.94 -2.52 -14.56
CA PRO A 189 7.22 -2.71 -13.87
C PRO A 189 8.38 -2.02 -14.60
N LEU A 190 9.40 -1.59 -13.86
CA LEU A 190 10.65 -1.04 -14.41
C LEU A 190 11.37 -2.06 -15.29
N GLY A 191 11.79 -1.61 -16.48
CA GLY A 191 12.47 -2.48 -17.44
C GLY A 191 11.56 -3.49 -18.14
N VAL A 192 10.24 -3.37 -17.98
CA VAL A 192 9.21 -4.19 -18.63
C VAL A 192 8.31 -3.29 -19.47
N ASP A 193 7.89 -3.73 -20.66
CA ASP A 193 6.98 -2.96 -21.49
C ASP A 193 5.96 -3.85 -22.22
N VAL A 194 4.78 -3.28 -22.49
CA VAL A 194 3.72 -3.99 -23.21
C VAL A 194 4.01 -3.89 -24.71
N HIS A 195 4.27 -5.03 -25.34
CA HIS A 195 4.50 -5.13 -26.77
C HIS A 195 3.18 -5.07 -27.53
N GLU A 196 2.18 -5.85 -27.12
CA GLU A 196 0.85 -5.83 -27.73
C GLU A 196 -0.24 -6.33 -26.77
N ILE A 197 -1.49 -5.92 -27.05
CA ILE A 197 -2.69 -6.38 -26.36
C ILE A 197 -3.70 -6.87 -27.40
N VAL A 198 -3.95 -8.17 -27.40
CA VAL A 198 -4.82 -8.84 -28.36
C VAL A 198 -6.07 -9.33 -27.63
N VAL A 199 -7.24 -8.83 -28.04
CA VAL A 199 -8.53 -9.41 -27.63
C VAL A 199 -8.86 -10.53 -28.61
N LEU A 200 -8.92 -11.75 -28.11
CA LEU A 200 -9.06 -12.95 -28.94
C LEU A 200 -10.51 -13.11 -29.44
N ASP A 201 -10.63 -13.63 -30.66
CA ASP A 201 -11.92 -14.03 -31.21
C ASP A 201 -12.36 -15.38 -30.65
N ASP A 202 -13.67 -15.64 -30.74
CA ASP A 202 -14.25 -16.90 -30.31
C ASP A 202 -14.15 -17.94 -31.43
N GLU A 203 -13.70 -19.14 -31.11
CA GLU A 203 -13.85 -20.33 -31.93
C GLU A 203 -15.03 -21.14 -31.40
N LEU A 204 -16.17 -21.05 -32.09
CA LEU A 204 -17.40 -21.72 -31.70
C LEU A 204 -17.30 -23.23 -31.94
N ILE A 205 -17.37 -24.01 -30.86
CA ILE A 205 -17.29 -25.47 -30.85
C ILE A 205 -18.68 -26.06 -30.66
N ARG A 206 -19.09 -26.88 -31.62
CA ARG A 206 -20.37 -27.58 -31.64
C ARG A 206 -20.21 -29.02 -31.17
N LEU A 207 -21.19 -29.50 -30.40
CA LEU A 207 -21.20 -30.83 -29.83
C LEU A 207 -22.50 -31.58 -30.15
N GLY A 208 -22.37 -32.85 -30.49
CA GLY A 208 -23.45 -33.83 -30.49
C GLY A 208 -23.28 -34.78 -29.31
N ALA A 209 -24.27 -34.86 -28.42
CA ALA A 209 -24.22 -35.74 -27.25
C ALA A 209 -25.57 -36.40 -26.93
N THR A 210 -25.54 -37.67 -26.54
CA THR A 210 -26.69 -38.38 -25.96
C THR A 210 -26.31 -38.90 -24.59
N LEU A 211 -27.04 -38.46 -23.56
CA LEU A 211 -26.76 -38.71 -22.15
C LEU A 211 -27.88 -39.54 -21.54
N GLU A 212 -27.55 -40.69 -20.95
CA GLU A 212 -28.48 -41.46 -20.12
C GLU A 212 -28.45 -40.88 -18.71
N ILE A 213 -29.63 -40.60 -18.15
CA ILE A 213 -29.75 -40.00 -16.83
C ILE A 213 -30.63 -40.82 -15.88
N ASP A 214 -30.43 -40.63 -14.57
CA ASP A 214 -31.22 -41.30 -13.53
C ASP A 214 -32.56 -40.58 -13.24
N ALA A 215 -33.23 -40.91 -12.14
CA ALA A 215 -34.39 -40.21 -11.64
C ALA A 215 -34.06 -38.77 -11.26
N VAL A 216 -34.60 -37.80 -12.01
CA VAL A 216 -34.40 -36.36 -11.75
C VAL A 216 -35.73 -35.69 -11.47
N GLY A 217 -35.77 -34.81 -10.47
CA GLY A 217 -36.92 -33.98 -10.17
C GLY A 217 -37.13 -32.81 -11.15
N ASP A 218 -36.06 -32.31 -11.76
CA ASP A 218 -36.05 -31.15 -12.66
C ASP A 218 -35.06 -31.33 -13.83
N ALA A 219 -35.58 -31.72 -15.00
CA ALA A 219 -34.79 -31.89 -16.22
C ALA A 219 -34.27 -30.55 -16.79
N THR A 220 -34.97 -29.44 -16.53
CA THR A 220 -34.58 -28.09 -16.99
C THR A 220 -33.30 -27.66 -16.29
N ARG A 221 -33.28 -27.78 -14.96
CA ARG A 221 -32.13 -27.40 -14.14
C ARG A 221 -30.91 -28.28 -14.43
N LEU A 222 -31.12 -29.59 -14.59
CA LEU A 222 -30.06 -30.49 -15.01
C LEU A 222 -29.43 -30.06 -16.33
N LEU A 223 -30.26 -29.83 -17.36
CA LEU A 223 -29.76 -29.49 -18.69
C LEU A 223 -28.99 -28.15 -18.65
N ALA A 224 -29.44 -27.18 -17.87
CA ALA A 224 -28.71 -25.94 -17.63
C ALA A 224 -27.35 -26.17 -16.93
N SER A 225 -27.28 -27.07 -15.95
CA SER A 225 -26.01 -27.46 -15.29
C SER A 225 -25.06 -28.20 -16.24
N ILE A 226 -25.58 -29.01 -17.17
CA ILE A 226 -24.80 -29.64 -18.24
C ILE A 226 -24.22 -28.57 -19.16
N TYR A 227 -25.03 -27.62 -19.64
CA TYR A 227 -24.55 -26.49 -20.45
C TYR A 227 -23.46 -25.69 -19.73
N GLN A 228 -23.64 -25.41 -18.44
CA GLN A 228 -22.65 -24.71 -17.63
C GLN A 228 -21.34 -25.50 -17.49
N SER A 229 -21.42 -26.82 -17.33
CA SER A 229 -20.24 -27.69 -17.19
C SER A 229 -19.45 -27.78 -18.51
N ILE A 230 -20.14 -27.91 -19.64
CA ILE A 230 -19.52 -27.88 -20.97
C ILE A 230 -18.90 -26.50 -21.25
N ALA A 231 -19.64 -25.42 -21.00
CA ALA A 231 -19.14 -24.06 -21.21
C ALA A 231 -17.93 -23.75 -20.31
N GLY A 232 -17.96 -24.20 -19.05
CA GLY A 232 -16.86 -24.06 -18.10
C GLY A 232 -15.64 -24.93 -18.44
N TYR A 233 -15.82 -26.04 -19.15
CA TYR A 233 -14.70 -26.81 -19.70
C TYR A 233 -13.94 -25.97 -20.73
N PHE A 234 -14.60 -25.45 -21.76
CA PHE A 234 -13.93 -24.68 -22.81
C PHE A 234 -13.42 -23.33 -22.31
N SER A 235 -14.23 -22.65 -21.52
CA SER A 235 -13.99 -21.29 -21.03
C SER A 235 -14.25 -21.18 -19.52
N PRO A 236 -13.29 -21.62 -18.70
CA PRO A 236 -13.37 -21.49 -17.25
C PRO A 236 -13.39 -20.01 -16.84
N ALA A 237 -14.31 -19.65 -15.93
CA ALA A 237 -14.34 -18.32 -15.33
C ALA A 237 -13.38 -18.25 -14.14
N VAL A 238 -12.70 -17.11 -13.99
CA VAL A 238 -11.83 -16.84 -12.84
C VAL A 238 -12.68 -16.39 -11.65
N PRO A 239 -12.66 -17.09 -10.50
CA PRO A 239 -13.47 -16.73 -9.35
C PRO A 239 -12.88 -15.52 -8.62
N PHE A 240 -13.74 -14.54 -8.34
CA PHE A 240 -13.45 -13.46 -7.39
C PHE A 240 -13.98 -13.84 -6.02
N ARG A 241 -13.21 -13.51 -4.99
CA ARG A 241 -13.53 -13.81 -3.58
C ARG A 241 -13.62 -12.53 -2.77
N THR A 242 -14.45 -12.57 -1.74
CA THR A 242 -14.47 -11.53 -0.71
C THR A 242 -13.36 -11.75 0.32
N LEU A 243 -13.04 -10.72 1.10
CA LEU A 243 -12.09 -10.84 2.21
C LEU A 243 -12.52 -11.92 3.21
N ALA A 244 -13.81 -12.00 3.53
CA ALA A 244 -14.35 -12.99 4.45
C ALA A 244 -14.16 -14.43 3.93
N GLU A 245 -14.44 -14.68 2.65
CA GLU A 245 -14.22 -16.00 2.03
C GLU A 245 -12.74 -16.41 2.05
N MET A 246 -11.82 -15.46 1.82
CA MET A 246 -10.38 -15.73 1.89
C MET A 246 -9.93 -16.09 3.32
N LEU A 247 -10.45 -15.38 4.32
CA LEU A 247 -10.18 -15.67 5.74
C LEU A 247 -10.77 -17.01 6.20
N GLU A 248 -12.00 -17.35 5.76
CA GLU A 248 -12.63 -18.65 6.05
C GLU A 248 -11.87 -19.83 5.45
N ARG A 249 -11.18 -19.60 4.32
CA ARG A 249 -10.26 -20.57 3.71
C ARG A 249 -8.93 -20.70 4.44
N GLY A 250 -8.71 -19.92 5.51
CA GLY A 250 -7.50 -19.96 6.33
C GLY A 250 -6.31 -19.20 5.74
N ARG A 251 -6.51 -18.35 4.73
CA ARG A 251 -5.44 -17.50 4.18
C ARG A 251 -5.08 -16.41 5.18
N ARG A 252 -3.78 -16.14 5.32
CA ARG A 252 -3.29 -15.08 6.21
C ARG A 252 -3.50 -13.72 5.55
N VAL A 253 -3.65 -12.67 6.36
CA VAL A 253 -3.88 -11.30 5.84
C VAL A 253 -2.77 -10.85 4.89
N ASP A 254 -1.51 -11.15 5.19
CA ASP A 254 -0.37 -10.86 4.32
C ASP A 254 -0.41 -11.61 2.98
N GLU A 255 -0.94 -12.84 2.96
CA GLU A 255 -1.11 -13.63 1.72
C GLU A 255 -2.31 -13.13 0.89
N ILE A 256 -3.34 -12.60 1.53
CA ILE A 256 -4.55 -12.10 0.84
C ILE A 256 -4.24 -10.80 0.10
N PHE A 257 -3.46 -9.93 0.73
CA PHE A 257 -3.07 -8.64 0.16
C PHE A 257 -1.75 -8.70 -0.61
N GLU A 258 -1.22 -9.89 -0.89
CA GLU A 258 -0.04 -10.05 -1.74
C GLU A 258 -0.38 -9.70 -3.19
N GLY A 259 0.47 -8.86 -3.80
CA GLY A 259 0.27 -8.38 -5.16
C GLY A 259 -0.67 -7.17 -5.27
N PRO A 260 -1.22 -6.90 -6.47
CA PRO A 260 -1.98 -5.69 -6.75
C PRO A 260 -3.38 -5.73 -6.14
N LEU A 261 -3.81 -4.60 -5.59
CA LEU A 261 -5.17 -4.42 -5.11
C LEU A 261 -6.15 -4.29 -6.30
N LEU A 262 -7.14 -5.18 -6.35
CA LEU A 262 -8.14 -5.25 -7.44
C LEU A 262 -9.45 -4.54 -7.06
N ASP A 263 -10.27 -4.20 -8.05
CA ASP A 263 -11.55 -3.50 -7.85
C ASP A 263 -12.72 -4.43 -7.48
N HIS A 264 -12.68 -5.69 -7.92
CA HIS A 264 -13.80 -6.62 -7.80
C HIS A 264 -13.54 -7.78 -6.82
N GLY A 265 -12.52 -7.65 -5.97
CA GLY A 265 -12.20 -8.60 -4.89
C GLY A 265 -10.86 -9.28 -5.06
N PHE A 266 -10.71 -10.47 -4.47
CA PHE A 266 -9.45 -11.20 -4.45
C PHE A 266 -9.49 -12.38 -5.42
N ILE A 267 -8.37 -12.64 -6.09
CA ILE A 267 -8.17 -13.82 -6.94
C ILE A 267 -7.12 -14.69 -6.25
N ASP A 268 -7.50 -15.90 -5.86
CA ASP A 268 -6.60 -16.87 -5.25
C ASP A 268 -5.65 -17.43 -6.32
N ASP A 269 -4.34 -17.37 -6.06
CA ASP A 269 -3.30 -17.85 -6.98
C ASP A 269 -3.41 -19.35 -7.26
N GLU A 270 -3.86 -20.15 -6.30
CA GLU A 270 -4.05 -21.59 -6.50
C GLU A 270 -5.21 -21.89 -7.44
N ASP A 271 -6.26 -21.07 -7.41
CA ASP A 271 -7.38 -21.20 -8.34
C ASP A 271 -6.97 -20.71 -9.73
N LEU A 272 -6.24 -19.59 -9.81
CA LEU A 272 -5.78 -19.01 -11.08
C LEU A 272 -4.76 -19.89 -11.81
N ALA A 273 -3.87 -20.57 -11.08
CA ALA A 273 -2.86 -21.46 -11.64
C ALA A 273 -3.48 -22.70 -12.32
N LYS A 274 -4.66 -23.15 -11.87
CA LYS A 274 -5.39 -24.28 -12.49
C LYS A 274 -6.07 -23.89 -13.80
N ILE A 275 -6.15 -22.60 -14.11
CA ILE A 275 -6.87 -22.06 -15.26
C ILE A 275 -5.86 -21.72 -16.35
N GLU A 276 -5.58 -22.68 -17.22
CA GLU A 276 -4.72 -22.53 -18.40
C GLU A 276 -5.53 -22.25 -19.67
N ARG A 277 -4.87 -21.64 -20.67
CA ARG A 277 -5.47 -21.45 -21.99
C ARG A 277 -5.60 -22.79 -22.69
N ARG A 278 -6.82 -23.15 -23.11
CA ARG A 278 -7.04 -24.38 -23.87
C ARG A 278 -6.66 -24.20 -25.33
N SER A 279 -5.56 -24.83 -25.73
CA SER A 279 -5.14 -24.96 -27.13
C SER A 279 -5.74 -26.19 -27.83
N SER A 280 -6.36 -27.10 -27.07
CA SER A 280 -7.07 -28.24 -27.61
C SER A 280 -8.15 -28.75 -26.66
N ALA A 281 -9.14 -29.45 -27.22
CA ALA A 281 -10.24 -30.08 -26.51
C ALA A 281 -10.31 -31.58 -26.84
N ARG A 282 -10.54 -32.41 -25.81
CA ARG A 282 -10.64 -33.86 -25.95
C ARG A 282 -12.01 -34.36 -25.54
N ILE A 283 -12.56 -35.29 -26.32
CA ILE A 283 -13.82 -35.95 -26.00
C ILE A 283 -13.74 -36.69 -24.66
N SER A 284 -12.61 -37.33 -24.34
CA SER A 284 -12.39 -38.01 -23.05
C SER A 284 -12.59 -37.08 -21.85
N ASP A 285 -12.07 -35.87 -21.93
CA ASP A 285 -12.13 -34.92 -20.83
C ASP A 285 -13.57 -34.41 -20.65
N LEU A 286 -14.27 -34.13 -21.76
CA LEU A 286 -15.68 -33.77 -21.74
C LEU A 286 -16.55 -34.90 -21.16
N ILE A 287 -16.25 -36.17 -21.44
CA ILE A 287 -16.93 -37.30 -20.78
C ILE A 287 -16.74 -37.21 -19.27
N HIS A 288 -15.52 -36.97 -18.79
CA HIS A 288 -15.26 -36.82 -17.35
C HIS A 288 -16.01 -35.61 -16.75
N VAL A 289 -16.05 -34.47 -17.45
CA VAL A 289 -16.81 -33.28 -17.05
C VAL A 289 -18.29 -33.59 -16.92
N LEU A 290 -18.87 -34.29 -17.91
CA LEU A 290 -20.29 -34.64 -17.91
C LEU A 290 -20.65 -35.68 -16.85
N MET A 291 -19.78 -36.67 -16.63
CA MET A 291 -19.96 -37.69 -15.59
C MET A 291 -19.81 -37.12 -14.17
N ALA A 292 -19.10 -35.99 -14.01
CA ALA A 292 -18.94 -35.30 -12.73
C ALA A 292 -20.16 -34.46 -12.33
N VAL A 293 -21.14 -34.25 -13.23
CA VAL A 293 -22.38 -33.54 -12.90
C VAL A 293 -23.14 -34.32 -11.82
N PRO A 294 -23.30 -33.78 -10.59
CA PRO A 294 -23.70 -34.57 -9.43
C PRO A 294 -25.02 -35.32 -9.61
N GLY A 295 -24.97 -36.64 -9.42
CA GLY A 295 -26.13 -37.49 -9.12
C GLY A 295 -27.13 -37.70 -10.25
N VAL A 296 -26.78 -37.41 -11.50
CA VAL A 296 -27.79 -37.42 -12.58
C VAL A 296 -27.35 -38.08 -13.89
N VAL A 297 -26.13 -37.89 -14.39
CA VAL A 297 -25.68 -38.55 -15.63
C VAL A 297 -25.20 -39.97 -15.31
N LEU A 298 -25.93 -40.99 -15.75
CA LEU A 298 -25.59 -42.41 -15.56
C LEU A 298 -24.54 -42.88 -16.56
N ALA A 299 -24.67 -42.44 -17.83
CA ALA A 299 -23.75 -42.80 -18.89
C ALA A 299 -23.78 -41.78 -20.03
N VAL A 300 -22.62 -41.57 -20.67
CA VAL A 300 -22.52 -40.86 -21.95
C VAL A 300 -22.63 -41.91 -23.07
N LYS A 301 -23.78 -41.97 -23.75
CA LYS A 301 -24.02 -42.96 -24.83
C LYS A 301 -23.28 -42.59 -26.11
N SER A 302 -23.23 -41.30 -26.43
CA SER A 302 -22.47 -40.76 -27.56
C SER A 302 -22.02 -39.34 -27.24
N LEU A 303 -20.82 -38.99 -27.67
CA LEU A 303 -20.28 -37.63 -27.61
C LEU A 303 -19.27 -37.43 -28.76
N HIS A 304 -19.45 -36.39 -29.55
CA HIS A 304 -18.57 -36.04 -30.66
C HIS A 304 -18.62 -34.53 -30.93
N PHE A 305 -17.56 -34.01 -31.53
CA PHE A 305 -17.57 -32.68 -32.16
C PHE A 305 -18.31 -32.75 -33.49
N THR A 306 -18.95 -31.66 -33.91
CA THR A 306 -19.61 -31.55 -35.22
C THR A 306 -19.01 -30.44 -36.08
N ASP A 307 -19.06 -30.62 -37.39
CA ASP A 307 -18.64 -29.59 -38.35
C ASP A 307 -19.74 -28.53 -38.62
N GLY A 308 -19.49 -27.68 -39.62
CA GLY A 308 -20.42 -26.65 -40.08
C GLY A 308 -21.78 -27.18 -40.52
N ASP A 309 -21.84 -28.43 -40.97
CA ASP A 309 -22.98 -29.12 -41.57
C ASP A 309 -23.59 -30.18 -40.63
N ASP A 310 -23.28 -30.13 -39.34
CA ASP A 310 -23.69 -31.07 -38.29
C ASP A 310 -23.17 -32.52 -38.45
N ASN A 311 -22.16 -32.75 -39.28
CA ASN A 311 -21.57 -34.09 -39.40
C ASN A 311 -20.61 -34.35 -38.24
N PRO A 312 -20.59 -35.58 -37.68
CA PRO A 312 -19.67 -35.94 -36.63
C PRO A 312 -18.22 -35.96 -37.13
N LEU A 313 -17.35 -35.21 -36.46
CA LEU A 313 -15.91 -35.29 -36.68
C LEU A 313 -15.39 -36.63 -36.16
N LYS A 314 -14.51 -37.27 -36.94
CA LYS A 314 -13.90 -38.56 -36.55
C LYS A 314 -12.81 -38.41 -35.50
N ASP A 315 -12.24 -37.22 -35.38
CA ASP A 315 -11.13 -36.94 -34.47
C ASP A 315 -11.64 -36.67 -33.05
N TRP A 316 -11.00 -37.33 -32.08
CA TRP A 316 -11.34 -37.21 -30.66
C TRP A 316 -10.64 -36.01 -29.99
N LEU A 317 -9.78 -35.33 -30.75
CA LEU A 317 -9.01 -34.16 -30.37
C LEU A 317 -9.34 -33.04 -31.36
N LEU A 318 -9.81 -31.92 -30.84
CA LEU A 318 -9.99 -30.69 -31.60
C LEU A 318 -8.89 -29.70 -31.20
N THR A 319 -8.11 -29.22 -32.15
CA THR A 319 -7.12 -28.16 -31.94
C THR A 319 -7.78 -26.80 -32.12
N VAL A 320 -7.48 -25.85 -31.23
CA VAL A 320 -7.96 -24.47 -31.29
C VAL A 320 -6.88 -23.61 -31.95
N ASP A 321 -7.29 -22.65 -32.77
CA ASP A 321 -6.38 -21.66 -33.34
C ASP A 321 -5.63 -20.90 -32.23
N ALA A 322 -4.34 -20.64 -32.44
CA ALA A 322 -3.49 -19.97 -31.46
C ALA A 322 -3.97 -18.55 -31.12
N ASP A 323 -4.72 -17.92 -32.03
CA ASP A 323 -5.25 -16.56 -31.89
C ASP A 323 -6.75 -16.51 -31.56
N LYS A 324 -7.33 -17.65 -31.14
CA LYS A 324 -8.74 -17.74 -30.73
C LYS A 324 -8.91 -18.38 -29.36
N THR A 325 -10.13 -18.28 -28.82
CA THR A 325 -10.55 -18.96 -27.59
C THR A 325 -11.73 -19.89 -27.86
N PRO A 326 -11.71 -21.12 -27.33
CA PRO A 326 -12.79 -22.06 -27.58
C PRO A 326 -14.05 -21.66 -26.82
N ARG A 327 -15.19 -21.64 -27.51
CA ARG A 327 -16.50 -21.31 -26.94
C ARG A 327 -17.51 -22.40 -27.24
N PHE A 328 -18.34 -22.73 -26.26
CA PHE A 328 -19.44 -23.67 -26.48
C PHE A 328 -20.54 -23.01 -27.32
N ASP A 329 -20.79 -23.54 -28.52
CA ASP A 329 -21.87 -23.10 -29.40
C ASP A 329 -23.19 -23.72 -28.94
N LEU A 330 -23.85 -23.09 -27.96
CA LEU A 330 -25.08 -23.59 -27.37
C LEU A 330 -26.22 -23.71 -28.39
N GLU A 331 -26.32 -22.75 -29.33
CA GLU A 331 -27.42 -22.65 -30.29
C GLU A 331 -27.38 -23.79 -31.32
N ASN A 332 -26.17 -24.15 -31.79
CA ASN A 332 -26.01 -25.18 -32.82
C ASN A 332 -25.65 -26.56 -32.24
N SER A 333 -25.41 -26.68 -30.94
CA SER A 333 -25.11 -27.98 -30.31
C SER A 333 -26.36 -28.82 -30.04
N LYS A 334 -26.25 -30.13 -30.27
CA LYS A 334 -27.34 -31.10 -30.10
C LYS A 334 -27.07 -31.99 -28.90
N ILE A 335 -27.54 -31.56 -27.73
CA ILE A 335 -27.49 -32.34 -26.49
C ILE A 335 -28.86 -33.00 -26.25
N HIS A 336 -28.85 -34.31 -26.04
CA HIS A 336 -30.02 -35.15 -25.80
C HIS A 336 -29.96 -35.84 -24.45
N LEU A 337 -31.09 -35.83 -23.75
CA LEU A 337 -31.25 -36.50 -22.47
C LEU A 337 -32.22 -37.67 -22.64
N GLU A 338 -31.78 -38.85 -22.23
CA GLU A 338 -32.56 -40.09 -22.26
C GLU A 338 -32.67 -40.68 -20.87
N ARG A 339 -33.83 -41.28 -20.60
CA ARG A 339 -34.05 -42.09 -19.40
C ARG A 339 -34.77 -43.37 -19.78
N ARG A 340 -34.13 -44.52 -19.58
CA ARG A 340 -34.64 -45.84 -20.01
C ARG A 340 -35.01 -45.86 -21.49
N GLY A 341 -34.23 -45.14 -22.31
CA GLY A 341 -34.46 -44.99 -23.76
C GLY A 341 -35.59 -44.03 -24.14
N LEU A 342 -36.23 -43.35 -23.19
CA LEU A 342 -37.22 -42.31 -23.47
C LEU A 342 -36.56 -40.93 -23.47
N ARG A 343 -36.90 -40.13 -24.49
CA ARG A 343 -36.41 -38.77 -24.66
C ARG A 343 -37.15 -37.80 -23.76
N ILE A 344 -36.41 -37.07 -22.92
CA ILE A 344 -36.97 -36.18 -21.89
C ILE A 344 -36.61 -34.70 -22.11
N ASP A 345 -35.71 -34.40 -23.04
CA ASP A 345 -35.31 -33.05 -23.47
C ASP A 345 -36.27 -32.47 -24.52
N GLN A 346 -37.58 -32.45 -24.21
CA GLN A 346 -38.58 -31.84 -25.09
C GLN A 346 -38.28 -30.35 -25.33
N THR A 347 -38.77 -29.78 -26.43
CA THR A 347 -38.48 -28.39 -26.84
C THR A 347 -38.71 -27.38 -25.71
N GLY A 348 -39.79 -27.52 -24.93
CA GLY A 348 -40.06 -26.64 -23.78
C GLY A 348 -38.99 -26.70 -22.69
N VAL A 349 -38.46 -27.90 -22.40
CA VAL A 349 -37.37 -28.10 -21.43
C VAL A 349 -36.07 -27.48 -21.93
N LYS A 350 -35.76 -27.63 -23.22
CA LYS A 350 -34.55 -27.04 -23.83
C LYS A 350 -34.55 -25.52 -23.76
N VAL A 351 -35.66 -24.89 -24.16
CA VAL A 351 -35.80 -23.42 -24.13
C VAL A 351 -35.72 -22.90 -22.70
N ALA A 352 -36.39 -23.55 -21.75
CA ALA A 352 -36.32 -23.18 -20.35
C ALA A 352 -34.90 -23.35 -19.76
N ALA A 353 -34.19 -24.42 -20.15
CA ALA A 353 -32.83 -24.69 -19.68
C ALA A 353 -31.81 -23.70 -20.23
N GLN A 354 -31.96 -23.31 -21.51
CA GLN A 354 -31.16 -22.26 -22.13
C GLN A 354 -31.38 -20.92 -21.41
N ALA A 355 -32.63 -20.51 -21.20
CA ALA A 355 -32.94 -19.27 -20.48
C ALA A 355 -32.38 -19.28 -19.03
N LEU A 356 -32.47 -20.43 -18.34
CA LEU A 356 -31.89 -20.61 -17.01
C LEU A 356 -30.36 -20.49 -17.06
N TYR A 357 -29.69 -21.19 -17.97
CA TYR A 357 -28.24 -21.09 -18.17
C TYR A 357 -27.80 -19.64 -18.44
N GLU A 358 -28.46 -18.95 -19.37
CA GLU A 358 -28.17 -17.54 -19.69
C GLU A 358 -28.40 -16.61 -18.49
N SER A 359 -29.38 -16.90 -17.62
CA SER A 359 -29.60 -16.13 -16.40
C SER A 359 -28.49 -16.36 -15.36
N LEU A 360 -28.04 -17.61 -15.18
CA LEU A 360 -26.96 -17.98 -14.27
C LEU A 360 -25.61 -17.45 -14.75
N ALA A 361 -25.35 -17.52 -16.06
CA ALA A 361 -24.16 -16.96 -16.69
C ALA A 361 -24.07 -15.44 -16.50
N ARG A 362 -25.21 -14.73 -16.66
CA ARG A 362 -25.30 -13.28 -16.39
C ARG A 362 -25.08 -12.93 -14.91
N ALA A 363 -25.68 -13.68 -13.99
CA ALA A 363 -25.49 -13.47 -12.56
C ALA A 363 -24.02 -13.68 -12.13
N THR A 364 -23.37 -14.71 -12.66
CA THR A 364 -21.95 -15.01 -12.40
C THR A 364 -21.01 -13.97 -13.02
N SER A 365 -21.41 -13.38 -14.16
CA SER A 365 -20.62 -12.35 -14.86
C SER A 365 -20.81 -10.95 -14.28
N SER A 366 -21.87 -10.73 -13.49
CA SER A 366 -22.13 -9.45 -12.82
C SER A 366 -21.16 -9.25 -11.67
N ARG A 367 -20.03 -8.59 -11.97
CA ARG A 367 -19.04 -8.18 -10.97
C ARG A 367 -19.50 -6.88 -10.33
N SER A 368 -19.84 -6.92 -9.04
CA SER A 368 -19.96 -5.68 -8.28
C SER A 368 -18.57 -5.25 -7.82
N ARG A 369 -18.28 -3.95 -7.91
CA ARG A 369 -17.12 -3.40 -7.19
C ARG A 369 -17.32 -3.66 -5.70
N ILE A 370 -16.27 -4.14 -5.05
CA ILE A 370 -16.26 -4.31 -3.60
C ILE A 370 -16.18 -2.92 -2.96
N ALA A 371 -17.03 -2.68 -1.97
CA ALA A 371 -17.05 -1.42 -1.24
C ALA A 371 -15.76 -1.26 -0.41
N GLU A 372 -15.33 -0.03 -0.16
CA GLU A 372 -14.07 0.24 0.53
C GLU A 372 -14.01 -0.41 1.93
N HIS A 373 -15.11 -0.37 2.67
CA HIS A 373 -15.23 -0.98 4.00
C HIS A 373 -15.09 -2.52 3.99
N GLU A 374 -15.37 -3.18 2.86
CA GLU A 374 -15.22 -4.63 2.71
C GLU A 374 -13.76 -5.04 2.44
N ARG A 375 -12.86 -4.08 2.25
CA ARG A 375 -11.41 -4.28 2.09
C ARG A 375 -10.63 -3.94 3.36
N GLU A 376 -11.27 -3.34 4.36
CA GLU A 376 -10.57 -2.78 5.51
C GLU A 376 -10.69 -3.67 6.75
N LEU A 377 -9.53 -3.98 7.32
CA LEU A 377 -9.40 -4.55 8.66
C LEU A 377 -8.98 -3.44 9.62
N ARG A 378 -9.94 -2.63 10.09
CA ARG A 378 -9.67 -1.61 11.10
C ARG A 378 -9.95 -2.13 12.51
N PRO A 379 -9.15 -1.73 13.52
CA PRO A 379 -9.52 -1.95 14.91
C PRO A 379 -10.83 -1.21 15.22
N PRO A 380 -11.60 -1.67 16.23
CA PRO A 380 -12.81 -0.96 16.64
C PRO A 380 -12.45 0.47 17.09
N PRO A 381 -13.34 1.45 16.84
CA PRO A 381 -13.10 2.82 17.26
C PRO A 381 -12.97 2.90 18.78
N GLY A 382 -12.01 3.67 19.27
CA GLY A 382 -11.87 4.00 20.69
C GLY A 382 -12.86 5.06 21.13
N ARG A 383 -12.99 5.23 22.45
CA ARG A 383 -13.77 6.29 23.07
C ARG A 383 -12.83 7.30 23.73
N ASP A 384 -13.10 8.60 23.54
CA ASP A 384 -12.41 9.65 24.31
C ASP A 384 -12.76 9.54 25.80
N ARG A 385 -11.74 9.27 26.62
CA ARG A 385 -11.85 9.12 28.08
C ARG A 385 -11.50 10.41 28.82
N HIS A 386 -11.18 11.49 28.10
CA HIS A 386 -10.77 12.80 28.64
C HIS A 386 -9.66 12.69 29.69
N VAL A 387 -8.63 11.90 29.36
CA VAL A 387 -7.56 11.54 30.29
C VAL A 387 -6.77 12.76 30.79
N ALA A 388 -6.74 13.84 30.00
CA ALA A 388 -6.07 15.09 30.35
C ALA A 388 -6.69 15.82 31.56
N ASN A 389 -7.97 15.56 31.88
CA ASN A 389 -8.72 16.29 32.90
C ASN A 389 -8.15 16.02 34.30
N TYR A 390 -7.30 16.92 34.78
CA TYR A 390 -6.69 16.86 36.10
C TYR A 390 -7.40 17.81 37.07
N HIS A 391 -7.72 17.31 38.26
CA HIS A 391 -8.22 18.10 39.38
C HIS A 391 -7.08 18.29 40.39
N SER A 392 -6.89 19.53 40.87
CA SER A 392 -5.81 19.83 41.80
C SER A 392 -6.00 19.04 43.11
N ILE A 393 -4.89 18.52 43.66
CA ILE A 393 -4.93 17.86 44.98
C ILE A 393 -5.42 18.80 46.08
N GLN A 394 -5.34 20.11 45.87
CA GLN A 394 -5.77 21.15 46.83
C GLN A 394 -7.29 21.08 47.11
N GLU A 395 -8.08 20.57 46.17
CA GLU A 395 -9.53 20.37 46.34
C GLU A 395 -9.86 19.23 47.32
N HIS A 396 -8.94 18.26 47.47
CA HIS A 396 -9.16 17.08 48.31
C HIS A 396 -8.76 17.28 49.78
N PHE A 397 -8.16 18.44 50.12
CA PHE A 397 -7.76 18.72 51.50
C PHE A 397 -8.95 19.01 52.40
N PRO A 398 -8.89 18.64 53.69
CA PRO A 398 -9.87 19.06 54.67
C PRO A 398 -10.01 20.59 54.73
N MET A 399 -11.24 21.05 54.93
CA MET A 399 -11.61 22.48 54.98
C MET A 399 -10.79 23.31 55.97
N THR A 400 -10.30 22.68 57.04
CA THR A 400 -9.47 23.32 58.07
C THR A 400 -8.15 23.89 57.54
N TYR A 401 -7.65 23.36 56.42
CA TYR A 401 -6.42 23.81 55.76
C TYR A 401 -6.65 25.16 55.06
N GLY A 402 -7.88 25.44 54.60
CA GLY A 402 -8.26 26.69 53.94
C GLY A 402 -7.71 26.83 52.52
N VAL A 403 -7.32 25.72 51.88
CA VAL A 403 -6.72 25.70 50.54
C VAL A 403 -7.66 25.25 49.42
N GLY A 404 -8.77 24.58 49.73
CA GLY A 404 -9.77 24.19 48.74
C GLY A 404 -10.61 25.37 48.23
N ALA A 405 -11.60 25.07 47.38
CA ALA A 405 -12.48 26.03 46.69
C ALA A 405 -13.19 27.01 47.63
N THR A 406 -13.66 26.55 48.80
CA THR A 406 -14.35 27.42 49.77
C THR A 406 -13.39 28.43 50.45
N GLY A 407 -12.09 28.13 50.48
CA GLY A 407 -11.09 28.98 51.11
C GLY A 407 -11.31 29.24 52.61
N LEU A 408 -10.80 30.38 53.08
CA LEU A 408 -10.96 30.85 54.46
C LEU A 408 -11.99 32.00 54.53
N PRO A 409 -12.79 32.08 55.62
CA PRO A 409 -13.68 33.22 55.85
C PRO A 409 -12.93 34.55 55.84
N GLN A 410 -13.53 35.62 55.32
CA GLN A 410 -12.93 36.98 55.33
C GLN A 410 -12.70 37.54 56.75
N SER A 411 -13.34 36.96 57.77
CA SER A 411 -13.12 37.31 59.17
C SER A 411 -11.81 36.79 59.75
N GLU A 412 -11.12 35.88 59.06
CA GLU A 412 -9.84 35.35 59.51
C GLU A 412 -8.72 36.41 59.43
N PRO A 413 -7.72 36.38 60.35
CA PRO A 413 -6.63 37.34 60.32
C PRO A 413 -5.82 37.30 59.01
N PRO A 414 -5.26 38.42 58.52
CA PRO A 414 -4.43 38.44 57.32
C PRO A 414 -3.27 37.43 57.34
N ALA A 415 -2.68 37.18 58.52
CA ALA A 415 -1.65 36.17 58.70
C ALA A 415 -2.13 34.74 58.36
N ARG A 416 -3.39 34.39 58.70
CA ARG A 416 -3.96 33.07 58.40
C ARG A 416 -4.17 32.88 56.90
N HIS A 417 -4.63 33.93 56.20
CA HIS A 417 -4.73 33.96 54.75
C HIS A 417 -3.34 33.85 54.08
N ALA A 418 -2.32 34.49 54.62
CA ALA A 418 -0.95 34.39 54.10
C ALA A 418 -0.39 32.97 54.23
N LEU A 419 -0.61 32.29 55.37
CA LEU A 419 -0.21 30.90 55.57
C LEU A 419 -0.94 29.94 54.61
N ALA A 420 -2.24 30.16 54.35
CA ALA A 420 -2.97 29.37 53.36
C ALA A 420 -2.39 29.55 51.95
N LYS A 421 -2.08 30.80 51.54
CA LYS A 421 -1.43 31.08 50.25
C LYS A 421 -0.04 30.44 50.15
N GLN A 422 0.74 30.45 51.23
CA GLN A 422 2.04 29.79 51.29
C GLN A 422 1.91 28.28 51.08
N LEU A 423 0.95 27.63 51.73
CA LEU A 423 0.68 26.21 51.55
C LEU A 423 0.20 25.91 50.12
N LYS A 424 -0.71 26.70 49.56
CA LYS A 424 -1.14 26.57 48.16
C LYS A 424 0.08 26.64 47.21
N ALA A 425 0.98 27.61 47.41
CA ALA A 425 2.20 27.74 46.62
C ALA A 425 3.13 26.51 46.76
N TYR A 426 3.24 25.94 47.95
CA TYR A 426 4.00 24.70 48.19
C TYR A 426 3.38 23.51 47.45
N LEU A 427 2.05 23.35 47.51
CA LEU A 427 1.32 22.27 46.84
C LEU A 427 1.37 22.37 45.30
N MET A 428 1.46 23.59 44.76
CA MET A 428 1.58 23.81 43.31
C MET A 428 2.78 23.10 42.67
N PHE A 429 3.87 22.86 43.42
CA PHE A 429 5.00 22.07 42.92
C PHE A 429 4.57 20.65 42.53
N TYR A 430 3.79 20.00 43.39
CA TYR A 430 3.29 18.65 43.15
C TYR A 430 2.17 18.62 42.12
N ASP A 431 1.22 19.57 42.22
CA ASP A 431 0.14 19.71 41.25
C ASP A 431 0.67 19.84 39.83
N GLN A 432 1.71 20.65 39.62
CA GLN A 432 2.26 20.87 38.29
C GLN A 432 2.90 19.59 37.72
N LEU A 433 3.58 18.80 38.56
CA LEU A 433 4.12 17.50 38.15
C LEU A 433 3.01 16.52 37.77
N LEU A 434 1.94 16.44 38.57
CA LEU A 434 0.79 15.58 38.30
C LEU A 434 0.06 16.02 37.02
N ALA A 435 -0.24 17.31 36.89
CA ALA A 435 -0.85 17.89 35.69
C ALA A 435 -0.06 17.53 34.42
N ASN A 436 1.28 17.60 34.49
CA ASN A 436 2.16 17.19 33.39
C ASN A 436 2.03 15.70 33.07
N GLN A 437 1.92 14.80 34.06
CA GLN A 437 1.74 13.37 33.80
C GLN A 437 0.40 13.07 33.11
N PHE A 438 -0.70 13.71 33.52
CA PHE A 438 -1.98 13.58 32.82
C PHE A 438 -1.91 14.15 31.40
N ALA A 439 -1.20 15.27 31.19
CA ALA A 439 -0.97 15.83 29.87
C ALA A 439 -0.12 14.89 29.00
N GLN A 440 0.90 14.25 29.57
CA GLN A 440 1.75 13.27 28.88
C GLN A 440 0.95 12.03 28.49
N LEU A 441 0.12 11.51 29.39
CA LEU A 441 -0.72 10.34 29.12
C LEU A 441 -1.76 10.63 28.04
N ALA A 442 -2.43 11.78 28.13
CA ALA A 442 -3.33 12.25 27.07
C ALA A 442 -2.58 12.47 25.75
N ASN A 443 -1.30 12.87 25.85
CA ASN A 443 -0.23 13.08 24.87
C ASN A 443 0.19 11.92 23.95
N VAL A 444 0.07 10.67 24.43
CA VAL A 444 0.87 9.54 23.93
C VAL A 444 0.73 9.30 22.42
N GLY A 445 -0.47 9.46 21.86
CA GLY A 445 -0.70 9.33 20.42
C GLY A 445 0.19 10.24 19.56
N LYS A 446 0.46 11.47 20.01
CA LYS A 446 1.34 12.42 19.28
C LYS A 446 2.79 11.92 19.17
N LEU A 447 3.23 11.09 20.11
CA LEU A 447 4.59 10.54 20.09
C LEU A 447 4.78 9.54 18.94
N PHE A 448 3.70 8.89 18.52
CA PHE A 448 3.70 7.90 17.43
C PHE A 448 3.04 8.42 16.15
N SER A 449 2.60 9.68 16.14
CA SER A 449 2.14 10.35 14.93
C SER A 449 3.32 10.78 14.07
N PHE A 450 3.11 10.87 12.77
CA PHE A 450 4.04 11.46 11.81
C PHE A 450 3.36 12.38 10.80
N GLY A 451 2.01 12.42 10.76
CA GLY A 451 1.26 13.42 10.03
C GLY A 451 1.58 14.84 10.49
N ASP A 452 1.42 15.81 9.60
CA ASP A 452 1.35 17.21 10.00
C ASP A 452 0.02 17.38 10.74
N GLU A 453 0.03 17.22 12.07
CA GLU A 453 -1.09 17.72 12.88
C GLU A 453 -1.22 19.19 12.48
N ALA A 454 -2.32 19.57 11.83
CA ALA A 454 -2.76 20.95 11.93
C ALA A 454 -3.05 21.14 13.43
N PRO A 455 -2.19 21.87 14.17
CA PRO A 455 -2.57 22.26 15.50
C PRO A 455 -3.73 23.26 15.31
N ASP A 456 -4.51 23.49 16.35
CA ASP A 456 -5.28 24.73 16.43
C ASP A 456 -4.44 25.87 15.84
N ALA A 457 -5.01 26.64 14.91
CA ALA A 457 -4.32 27.58 14.00
C ALA A 457 -3.47 28.68 14.68
N ASN A 458 -3.30 28.60 16.00
CA ASN A 458 -2.57 29.51 16.87
C ASN A 458 -1.20 28.97 17.35
N ASP A 459 -0.84 27.70 17.14
CA ASP A 459 0.42 27.12 17.67
C ASP A 459 1.18 26.27 16.64
N ALA A 460 1.75 26.91 15.62
CA ALA A 460 2.47 26.27 14.50
C ALA A 460 3.76 25.50 14.89
N ASP A 461 4.17 25.50 16.16
CA ASP A 461 5.46 24.97 16.64
C ASP A 461 5.33 23.63 17.41
N ASP A 462 4.12 23.10 17.61
CA ASP A 462 3.89 21.90 18.45
C ASP A 462 4.35 20.56 17.79
N SER A 463 4.84 20.60 16.54
CA SER A 463 5.06 19.39 15.72
C SER A 463 6.24 18.48 16.15
N TYR A 464 7.14 18.99 16.99
CA TYR A 464 8.36 18.26 17.41
C TYR A 464 8.42 17.93 18.91
N HIS A 465 7.33 18.15 19.64
CA HIS A 465 7.28 17.89 21.08
C HIS A 465 7.32 16.39 21.42
N SER A 466 7.93 16.10 22.56
CA SER A 466 8.12 14.78 23.14
C SER A 466 7.67 14.70 24.60
N TYR A 467 7.63 15.85 25.29
CA TYR A 467 7.01 16.02 26.59
C TYR A 467 5.87 17.02 26.51
N PHE A 468 4.77 16.68 27.16
CA PHE A 468 3.57 17.47 27.18
C PHE A 468 3.29 17.92 28.60
N ALA A 469 3.05 19.22 28.74
CA ALA A 469 2.75 19.87 30.00
C ALA A 469 1.46 20.67 29.84
N GLN A 470 0.70 20.77 30.92
CA GLN A 470 -0.47 21.64 31.00
C GLN A 470 -0.37 22.50 32.25
N VAL A 471 -0.85 23.73 32.17
CA VAL A 471 -1.03 24.56 33.37
C VAL A 471 -2.01 23.83 34.30
N VAL A 472 -1.73 23.79 35.60
CA VAL A 472 -2.65 23.22 36.59
C VAL A 472 -4.05 23.84 36.39
N PRO A 473 -5.08 23.04 36.06
CA PRO A 473 -6.41 23.54 35.84
C PRO A 473 -6.96 24.25 37.08
N ASP A 474 -7.61 25.38 36.84
CA ASP A 474 -8.33 26.17 37.85
C ASP A 474 -9.49 26.84 37.12
N ASP A 475 -10.71 26.51 37.52
CA ASP A 475 -11.94 27.15 37.02
C ASP A 475 -12.18 28.53 37.67
N GLY A 476 -11.27 28.97 38.53
CA GLY A 476 -11.30 30.22 39.27
C GLY A 476 -11.67 30.04 40.73
N GLU A 477 -12.10 28.84 41.16
CA GLU A 477 -12.46 28.56 42.54
C GLU A 477 -11.24 28.47 43.47
N LEU A 478 -10.11 27.96 42.98
CA LEU A 478 -8.89 27.83 43.78
C LEU A 478 -8.06 29.10 43.83
N GLY A 479 -8.24 30.01 42.86
CA GLY A 479 -7.52 31.28 42.78
C GLY A 479 -6.01 31.12 42.63
N LEU A 480 -5.57 30.08 41.91
CA LEU A 480 -4.16 29.75 41.69
C LEU A 480 -3.43 30.81 40.86
N ASP A 481 -4.17 31.56 40.03
CA ASP A 481 -3.60 32.68 39.27
C ASP A 481 -2.99 33.76 40.14
N ALA A 482 -3.54 33.99 41.34
CA ALA A 482 -3.00 34.96 42.30
C ALA A 482 -1.69 34.48 42.98
N ILE A 483 -1.33 33.21 42.80
CA ILE A 483 -0.15 32.57 43.38
C ILE A 483 0.97 32.46 42.36
N ARG A 484 0.62 32.34 41.06
CA ARG A 484 1.57 32.26 39.97
C ARG A 484 2.36 33.56 39.81
N VAL A 485 3.64 33.42 39.50
CA VAL A 485 4.54 34.56 39.21
C VAL A 485 4.17 35.25 37.89
N SER A 486 3.60 34.50 36.94
CA SER A 486 3.20 34.99 35.62
C SER A 486 1.81 34.47 35.27
N GLY A 487 1.09 35.22 34.43
CA GLY A 487 -0.21 34.77 33.92
C GLY A 487 -0.13 33.43 33.16
N PRO A 488 -1.27 32.73 33.00
CA PRO A 488 -1.34 31.37 32.46
C PRO A 488 -0.61 31.16 31.13
N ASP A 489 -0.72 32.08 30.18
CA ASP A 489 -0.10 31.93 28.85
C ASP A 489 1.43 32.00 28.91
N LYS A 490 1.97 32.97 29.67
CA LYS A 490 3.42 33.08 29.90
C LYS A 490 3.95 31.87 30.66
N HIS A 491 3.18 31.36 31.62
CA HIS A 491 3.54 30.16 32.35
C HIS A 491 3.53 28.92 31.45
N ARG A 492 2.52 28.78 30.57
CA ARG A 492 2.45 27.71 29.56
C ARG A 492 3.66 27.74 28.64
N ALA A 493 4.03 28.91 28.12
CA ALA A 493 5.22 29.06 27.28
C ALA A 493 6.50 28.66 28.02
N LEU A 494 6.65 29.06 29.29
CA LEU A 494 7.76 28.64 30.14
C LEU A 494 7.78 27.12 30.34
N LEU A 495 6.64 26.50 30.66
CA LEU A 495 6.53 25.04 30.83
C LEU A 495 6.96 24.30 29.57
N ARG A 496 6.49 24.74 28.39
CA ARG A 496 6.91 24.18 27.10
C ARG A 496 8.42 24.25 26.92
N HIS A 497 9.01 25.42 27.18
CA HIS A 497 10.45 25.61 27.06
C HIS A 497 11.24 24.70 28.03
N ILE A 498 10.92 24.71 29.33
CA ILE A 498 11.70 23.94 30.30
C ILE A 498 11.54 22.42 30.16
N THR A 499 10.40 21.95 29.62
CA THR A 499 10.20 20.52 29.40
C THR A 499 10.94 20.02 28.16
N GLU A 500 10.93 20.78 27.06
CA GLU A 500 11.64 20.35 25.85
C GLU A 500 13.15 20.66 25.87
N GLU A 501 13.50 21.86 26.32
CA GLU A 501 14.82 22.48 26.23
C GLU A 501 15.33 22.96 27.61
N PRO A 502 15.47 22.06 28.61
CA PRO A 502 15.80 22.45 29.99
C PRO A 502 17.18 23.08 30.17
N SER A 503 18.11 22.84 29.24
CA SER A 503 19.53 23.23 29.35
C SER A 503 19.93 24.44 28.53
N ASP A 504 18.99 25.08 27.82
CA ASP A 504 19.32 26.07 26.79
C ASP A 504 18.68 27.43 27.08
N ALA A 505 19.31 28.23 27.96
CA ALA A 505 18.85 29.59 28.24
C ALA A 505 19.08 30.57 27.05
N ALA A 506 19.70 30.11 25.96
CA ALA A 506 20.09 30.94 24.81
C ALA A 506 19.88 30.27 23.42
N GLY A 507 19.13 29.17 23.32
CA GLY A 507 18.75 28.52 22.05
C GLY A 507 19.92 27.96 21.22
N SER A 508 21.05 27.62 21.84
CA SER A 508 22.29 27.23 21.21
C SER A 508 22.60 25.73 21.40
N LYS A 509 22.20 24.95 20.38
CA LYS A 509 22.90 23.80 19.74
C LYS A 509 22.39 22.38 19.96
N GLY A 510 21.57 22.09 20.95
CA GLY A 510 21.23 20.69 21.24
C GLY A 510 19.77 20.48 21.57
N LYS A 511 18.83 20.75 20.65
CA LYS A 511 17.37 20.55 20.85
C LYS A 511 17.05 19.13 21.38
N PRO A 512 16.93 18.91 22.71
CA PRO A 512 16.84 17.56 23.28
C PRO A 512 15.50 16.90 22.97
N GLY A 513 14.43 17.71 22.95
CA GLY A 513 13.10 17.30 22.50
C GLY A 513 13.10 16.67 21.13
N LEU A 514 13.75 17.34 20.19
CA LEU A 514 13.87 16.87 18.82
C LEU A 514 14.71 15.58 18.71
N GLN A 515 15.73 15.40 19.56
CA GLN A 515 16.46 14.14 19.64
C GLN A 515 15.58 13.01 20.15
N ARG A 516 14.75 13.25 21.18
CA ARG A 516 13.77 12.27 21.67
C ARG A 516 12.76 11.93 20.58
N ARG A 517 12.22 12.94 19.89
CA ARG A 517 11.28 12.78 18.78
C ARG A 517 11.88 11.96 17.64
N ASN A 518 13.14 12.20 17.28
CA ASN A 518 13.83 11.40 16.27
C ASN A 518 13.88 9.90 16.63
N ARG A 519 14.04 9.54 17.90
CA ARG A 519 14.00 8.13 18.33
C ARG A 519 12.62 7.49 18.17
N PHE A 520 11.54 8.25 18.37
CA PHE A 520 10.19 7.77 18.07
C PHE A 520 10.01 7.53 16.56
N LEU A 521 10.50 8.44 15.72
CA LEU A 521 10.47 8.26 14.27
C LEU A 521 11.31 7.05 13.83
N ASP A 522 12.48 6.82 14.45
CA ASP A 522 13.29 5.63 14.20
C ASP A 522 12.57 4.33 14.58
N HIS A 523 11.84 4.34 15.71
CA HIS A 523 11.00 3.21 16.10
C HIS A 523 9.89 2.92 15.08
N LEU A 524 9.27 3.96 14.52
CA LEU A 524 8.24 3.81 13.48
C LEU A 524 8.83 3.29 12.17
N LEU A 525 9.97 3.83 11.73
CA LEU A 525 10.69 3.35 10.54
C LEU A 525 11.12 1.89 10.68
N ALA A 526 11.54 1.47 11.88
CA ALA A 526 11.95 0.10 12.14
C ALA A 526 10.83 -0.93 11.91
N ARG A 527 9.55 -0.54 12.03
CA ARG A 527 8.41 -1.42 11.68
C ARG A 527 8.42 -1.85 10.21
N PHE A 528 9.01 -1.02 9.37
CA PHE A 528 9.12 -1.22 7.92
C PHE A 528 10.51 -1.71 7.49
N GLY A 529 11.40 -1.99 8.45
CA GLY A 529 12.78 -2.39 8.17
C GLY A 529 13.67 -1.25 7.65
N GLU A 530 13.24 0.01 7.77
CA GLU A 530 13.93 1.16 7.19
C GLU A 530 14.83 1.87 8.21
N GLN A 531 15.95 2.42 7.73
CA GLN A 531 16.96 3.10 8.56
C GLN A 531 17.55 4.32 7.84
N PHE A 532 17.85 5.38 8.61
CA PHE A 532 18.37 6.66 8.08
C PHE A 532 19.76 7.02 8.62
N HIS A 533 20.54 6.03 9.09
CA HIS A 533 21.84 6.26 9.73
C HIS A 533 22.85 6.96 8.81
N ASP A 534 23.07 6.43 7.61
CA ASP A 534 24.05 6.97 6.66
C ASP A 534 23.66 8.37 6.16
N TYR A 535 22.36 8.57 5.91
CA TYR A 535 21.80 9.87 5.57
C TYR A 535 22.06 10.91 6.68
N ALA A 536 21.82 10.52 7.94
CA ALA A 536 22.05 11.39 9.08
C ALA A 536 23.54 11.76 9.22
N LEU A 537 24.47 10.86 8.89
CA LEU A 537 25.92 11.11 8.91
C LEU A 537 26.37 12.08 7.81
N LEU A 538 25.78 12.00 6.61
CA LEU A 538 26.14 12.89 5.50
C LEU A 538 25.54 14.29 5.63
N GLN A 539 24.44 14.42 6.36
CA GLN A 539 23.88 15.71 6.78
C GLN A 539 24.70 16.40 7.88
N ALA A 540 25.87 15.89 8.28
CA ALA A 540 26.68 16.40 9.40
C ALA A 540 27.40 17.75 9.19
N GLY A 541 27.08 18.51 8.14
CA GLY A 541 27.53 19.89 7.99
C GLY A 541 26.83 20.85 8.96
N ASP A 542 27.57 21.77 9.57
CA ASP A 542 27.12 22.68 10.65
C ASP A 542 26.22 23.86 10.19
N GLY A 543 25.79 23.87 8.93
CA GLY A 543 24.98 24.95 8.34
C GLY A 543 23.47 24.74 8.46
N ALA A 544 22.75 25.79 8.83
CA ALA A 544 21.32 25.89 8.55
C ALA A 544 21.14 26.03 7.03
N VAL A 545 20.46 25.07 6.43
CA VAL A 545 20.05 25.08 5.02
C VAL A 545 18.53 25.20 5.05
N ASP A 546 17.98 26.14 4.28
CA ASP A 546 16.55 26.49 4.27
C ASP A 546 15.98 26.92 5.64
N GLY A 547 16.81 27.50 6.51
CA GLY A 547 16.39 27.95 7.84
C GLY A 547 16.17 26.83 8.86
N LEU A 548 16.39 25.57 8.48
CA LEU A 548 16.25 24.40 9.36
C LEU A 548 17.62 23.92 9.86
N THR A 549 17.69 23.57 11.13
CA THR A 549 18.81 22.83 11.73
C THR A 549 18.88 21.41 11.14
N ARG A 550 20.05 20.77 11.26
CA ARG A 550 20.26 19.37 10.84
C ARG A 550 19.21 18.41 11.40
N ALA A 551 18.92 18.53 12.69
CA ALA A 551 17.98 17.62 13.37
C ALA A 551 16.53 17.84 12.90
N GLU A 552 16.17 19.07 12.52
CA GLU A 552 14.83 19.39 12.02
C GLU A 552 14.64 18.87 10.60
N ARG A 553 15.66 19.03 9.74
CA ARG A 553 15.65 18.43 8.39
C ARG A 553 15.50 16.91 8.47
N LEU A 554 16.29 16.26 9.33
CA LEU A 554 16.20 14.81 9.53
C LEU A 554 14.81 14.36 9.99
N ALA A 555 14.21 15.05 10.98
CA ALA A 555 12.89 14.71 11.47
C ALA A 555 11.80 14.95 10.41
N ARG A 556 11.89 16.06 9.66
CA ARG A 556 11.01 16.37 8.51
C ARG A 556 11.09 15.26 7.46
N ASP A 557 12.29 14.86 7.07
CA ASP A 557 12.51 13.88 6.00
C ASP A 557 12.04 12.48 6.42
N LYS A 558 12.27 12.07 7.68
CA LYS A 558 11.74 10.82 8.25
C LYS A 558 10.20 10.80 8.27
N ARG A 559 9.57 11.90 8.68
CA ARG A 559 8.10 12.03 8.66
C ARG A 559 7.55 11.96 7.24
N ALA A 560 8.17 12.67 6.31
CA ALA A 560 7.80 12.63 4.91
C ALA A 560 7.96 11.23 4.30
N PHE A 561 9.03 10.50 4.67
CA PHE A 561 9.23 9.11 4.27
C PHE A 561 8.13 8.19 4.84
N LEU A 562 7.82 8.29 6.14
CA LEU A 562 6.76 7.49 6.79
C LEU A 562 5.38 7.75 6.15
N ARG A 563 5.05 9.02 5.89
CA ARG A 563 3.79 9.42 5.24
C ARG A 563 3.65 8.85 3.85
N ASP A 564 4.73 8.87 3.08
CA ASP A 564 4.71 8.40 1.70
C ASP A 564 4.98 6.89 1.62
N TYR A 565 5.30 6.21 2.73
CA TYR A 565 5.66 4.80 2.77
C TYR A 565 4.63 3.87 2.12
N PRO A 566 3.30 4.02 2.33
CA PRO A 566 2.31 3.20 1.63
C PRO A 566 2.47 3.25 0.10
N ARG A 567 2.79 4.43 -0.45
CA ARG A 567 3.06 4.60 -1.88
C ARG A 567 4.42 4.04 -2.27
N ILE A 568 5.51 4.49 -1.62
CA ILE A 568 6.86 4.09 -2.02
C ILE A 568 7.10 2.60 -1.79
N GLY A 569 6.50 2.01 -0.76
CA GLY A 569 6.54 0.58 -0.44
C GLY A 569 5.81 -0.26 -1.48
N ARG A 570 4.57 0.13 -1.83
CA ARG A 570 3.79 -0.55 -2.87
C ARG A 570 4.45 -0.43 -4.24
N ASP A 571 4.87 0.77 -4.60
CA ASP A 571 5.21 1.12 -5.98
C ASP A 571 6.69 1.01 -6.30
N ARG A 572 7.55 0.46 -5.41
CA ARG A 572 9.03 0.38 -5.55
C ARG A 572 9.52 0.03 -6.95
N GLY A 573 8.97 -1.03 -7.53
CA GLY A 573 9.34 -1.54 -8.85
C GLY A 573 8.55 -0.95 -10.02
N SER A 574 7.66 0.01 -9.77
CA SER A 574 6.81 0.60 -10.81
C SER A 574 7.56 1.65 -11.62
N ALA A 575 7.26 1.67 -12.91
CA ALA A 575 7.83 2.56 -13.89
C ALA A 575 6.89 3.74 -14.15
N PHE A 576 7.38 4.69 -14.95
CA PHE A 576 6.60 5.81 -15.43
C PHE A 576 5.41 5.37 -16.30
N ASN A 577 4.24 6.01 -16.10
CA ASN A 577 3.06 5.79 -16.93
C ASN A 577 3.18 6.54 -18.25
N LEU A 578 3.44 5.81 -19.34
CA LEU A 578 3.64 6.35 -20.69
C LEU A 578 2.40 7.01 -21.31
N LEU A 579 1.21 6.81 -20.75
CA LEU A 579 -0.03 7.45 -21.24
C LEU A 579 -0.22 8.86 -20.66
N GLU A 580 0.44 9.16 -19.55
CA GLU A 580 0.33 10.43 -18.84
C GLU A 580 1.55 11.32 -19.14
N PRO A 581 1.43 12.66 -19.05
CA PRO A 581 2.57 13.54 -19.26
C PRO A 581 3.63 13.34 -18.17
N ALA A 582 4.89 13.60 -18.52
CA ALA A 582 5.98 13.60 -17.55
C ALA A 582 5.85 14.78 -16.59
N GLY A 583 6.03 14.54 -15.29
CA GLY A 583 5.84 15.57 -14.27
C GLY A 583 6.06 15.06 -12.85
N ALA A 584 5.80 15.93 -11.87
CA ALA A 584 5.98 15.60 -10.46
C ALA A 584 5.09 14.44 -10.00
N ASP A 585 3.87 14.36 -10.53
CA ASP A 585 2.89 13.34 -10.13
C ASP A 585 3.08 11.98 -10.81
N ASN A 586 3.78 11.96 -11.95
CA ASN A 586 4.06 10.77 -12.75
C ASN A 586 5.57 10.51 -12.77
N ARG A 587 6.06 9.80 -11.76
CA ARG A 587 7.47 9.37 -11.61
C ARG A 587 7.46 7.87 -11.29
N SER A 588 8.54 7.17 -11.62
CA SER A 588 8.73 5.78 -11.21
C SER A 588 8.80 5.67 -9.69
N GLY A 589 8.47 4.50 -9.14
CA GLY A 589 8.59 4.24 -7.70
C GLY A 589 10.03 4.30 -7.19
N LEU A 590 11.00 3.92 -8.02
CA LEU A 590 12.42 4.05 -7.70
C LEU A 590 12.81 5.53 -7.57
N GLU A 591 12.34 6.41 -8.46
CA GLU A 591 12.57 7.85 -8.33
C GLU A 591 11.97 8.41 -7.02
N TRP A 592 10.75 8.01 -6.67
CA TRP A 592 10.12 8.43 -5.40
C TRP A 592 10.91 7.96 -4.18
N THR A 593 11.34 6.71 -4.18
CA THR A 593 12.11 6.10 -3.08
C THR A 593 13.44 6.82 -2.90
N LEU A 594 14.19 7.01 -3.99
CA LEU A 594 15.46 7.72 -3.98
C LEU A 594 15.28 9.17 -3.51
N ARG A 595 14.23 9.87 -3.96
CA ARG A 595 13.96 11.23 -3.48
C ARG A 595 13.79 11.29 -1.98
N ARG A 596 13.04 10.36 -1.39
CA ARG A 596 12.80 10.33 0.05
C ARG A 596 14.04 9.90 0.84
N LYS A 597 14.78 8.88 0.40
CA LYS A 597 16.01 8.42 1.08
C LYS A 597 17.17 9.40 0.99
N LEU A 598 17.27 10.12 -0.13
CA LEU A 598 18.31 11.13 -0.35
C LEU A 598 17.88 12.53 0.13
N GLY A 599 16.64 12.70 0.61
CA GLY A 599 16.06 14.00 0.96
C GLY A 599 16.21 15.03 -0.17
N ILE A 600 15.85 14.62 -1.38
CA ILE A 600 15.81 15.47 -2.58
C ILE A 600 14.43 16.13 -2.61
N THR A 601 14.40 17.46 -2.61
CA THR A 601 13.16 18.24 -2.69
C THR A 601 12.60 18.27 -4.13
N ASP A 602 11.38 18.76 -4.32
CA ASP A 602 10.78 18.85 -5.66
C ASP A 602 11.48 19.86 -6.58
N ASP A 603 12.23 20.82 -6.01
CA ASP A 603 13.05 21.78 -6.75
C ASP A 603 14.33 21.14 -7.34
N GLU A 604 14.76 20.01 -6.78
CA GLU A 604 15.91 19.27 -7.28
C GLU A 604 15.49 18.21 -8.31
N THR A 605 16.21 18.15 -9.43
CA THR A 605 15.91 17.24 -10.55
C THR A 605 17.01 16.21 -10.77
N PHE A 606 16.58 14.99 -11.05
CA PHE A 606 17.35 13.92 -11.68
C PHE A 606 16.38 13.11 -12.54
N TYR A 607 16.91 12.29 -13.46
CA TYR A 607 16.09 11.57 -14.44
C TYR A 607 16.44 10.09 -14.43
N LEU A 608 15.42 9.24 -14.54
CA LEU A 608 15.58 7.80 -14.77
C LEU A 608 15.27 7.47 -16.23
N VAL A 609 16.19 6.78 -16.90
CA VAL A 609 16.04 6.31 -18.28
C VAL A 609 15.95 4.79 -18.27
N GLU A 610 14.85 4.26 -18.76
CA GLU A 610 14.68 2.83 -19.00
C GLU A 610 15.19 2.47 -20.39
N HIS A 611 16.16 1.56 -20.45
CA HIS A 611 16.80 1.25 -21.74
C HIS A 611 15.88 0.45 -22.66
N ILE A 612 14.93 -0.32 -22.12
CA ILE A 612 13.92 -1.03 -22.92
C ILE A 612 13.08 -0.08 -23.80
N LEU A 613 12.94 1.19 -23.39
CA LEU A 613 12.23 2.22 -24.14
C LEU A 613 13.11 2.87 -25.23
N LEU A 614 14.41 2.56 -25.28
CA LEU A 614 15.31 2.99 -26.34
C LEU A 614 15.34 2.00 -27.52
N ARG A 615 14.58 0.91 -27.41
CA ARG A 615 14.47 -0.09 -28.48
C ARG A 615 13.88 0.52 -29.75
N PRO A 616 14.21 -0.01 -30.93
CA PRO A 616 13.55 0.41 -32.16
C PRO A 616 12.07 0.02 -32.14
N LEU A 617 11.21 0.91 -32.64
CA LEU A 617 9.78 0.69 -32.82
C LEU A 617 9.35 0.76 -34.30
N PRO A 618 8.22 0.10 -34.65
CA PRO A 618 7.60 0.29 -35.96
C PRO A 618 7.26 1.78 -36.19
N GLY A 619 7.80 2.37 -37.25
CA GLY A 619 7.57 3.78 -37.60
C GLY A 619 8.64 4.75 -37.13
N ASP A 620 9.66 4.28 -36.40
CA ASP A 620 10.84 5.08 -36.13
C ASP A 620 11.50 5.55 -37.43
N VAL A 621 11.97 6.80 -37.43
CA VAL A 621 12.80 7.31 -38.52
C VAL A 621 14.16 6.61 -38.44
N TYR A 622 14.33 5.55 -39.22
CA TYR A 622 15.60 4.84 -39.30
C TYR A 622 16.70 5.81 -39.69
N GLN A 623 17.70 5.93 -38.82
CA GLN A 623 18.91 6.66 -39.13
C GLN A 623 19.66 5.91 -40.23
N SER A 624 20.39 6.62 -41.09
CA SER A 624 21.24 6.01 -42.13
C SER A 624 22.47 5.27 -41.55
N GLY A 625 22.60 5.16 -40.23
CA GLY A 625 23.67 4.52 -39.50
C GLY A 625 23.17 3.62 -38.36
N PRO A 626 24.08 3.05 -37.55
CA PRO A 626 23.73 2.16 -36.44
C PRO A 626 22.85 2.86 -35.40
N LEU A 627 21.94 2.12 -34.77
CA LEU A 627 21.09 2.58 -33.66
C LEU A 627 21.92 2.96 -32.43
N PHE A 628 22.96 2.18 -32.14
CA PHE A 628 23.96 2.48 -31.11
C PHE A 628 25.37 2.23 -31.64
N ARG A 629 26.28 3.18 -31.39
CA ARG A 629 27.72 3.02 -31.57
C ARG A 629 28.40 2.77 -30.24
N ASP A 630 29.57 2.14 -30.29
CA ASP A 630 30.41 1.87 -29.10
C ASP A 630 29.65 1.14 -27.98
N ALA A 631 28.78 0.21 -28.37
CA ALA A 631 27.95 -0.54 -27.44
C ALA A 631 28.83 -1.37 -26.49
N GLN A 632 28.70 -1.07 -25.19
CA GLN A 632 29.48 -1.68 -24.12
C GLN A 632 29.05 -3.12 -23.79
N VAL A 633 27.84 -3.48 -24.20
CA VAL A 633 27.22 -4.79 -23.97
C VAL A 633 26.50 -5.22 -25.24
N ARG A 634 26.36 -6.52 -25.45
CA ARG A 634 25.67 -7.09 -26.63
C ARG A 634 24.21 -6.63 -26.73
N ASP A 635 23.52 -6.61 -25.60
CA ASP A 635 22.14 -6.14 -25.49
C ASP A 635 22.11 -4.88 -24.61
N PRO A 636 22.00 -3.68 -25.19
CA PRO A 636 21.95 -2.43 -24.43
C PRO A 636 20.56 -2.09 -23.89
N TYR A 637 19.53 -2.87 -24.23
CA TYR A 637 18.12 -2.57 -23.93
C TYR A 637 17.61 -3.32 -22.70
N SER A 638 17.86 -4.63 -22.67
CA SER A 638 17.28 -5.52 -21.67
C SER A 638 17.83 -5.23 -20.28
N LEU A 639 16.91 -5.18 -19.30
CA LEU A 639 17.19 -5.19 -17.87
C LEU A 639 18.20 -4.10 -17.42
N GLN A 640 18.16 -2.94 -18.06
CA GLN A 640 19.09 -1.84 -17.81
C GLN A 640 18.36 -0.51 -17.60
N ILE A 641 18.85 0.25 -16.62
CA ILE A 641 18.40 1.62 -16.36
C ILE A 641 19.61 2.54 -16.16
N SER A 642 19.43 3.83 -16.47
CA SER A 642 20.41 4.87 -16.16
C SER A 642 19.75 5.99 -15.37
N LEU A 643 20.38 6.42 -14.28
CA LEU A 643 19.98 7.61 -13.52
C LEU A 643 20.94 8.76 -13.82
N VAL A 644 20.39 9.88 -14.26
CA VAL A 644 21.14 11.06 -14.69
C VAL A 644 21.00 12.16 -13.64
N PHE A 645 22.11 12.46 -12.96
CA PHE A 645 22.17 13.46 -11.89
C PHE A 645 22.99 14.69 -12.31
N PRO A 646 22.61 15.89 -11.85
CA PRO A 646 23.41 17.09 -12.06
C PRO A 646 24.66 17.06 -11.17
N ARG A 647 25.81 17.46 -11.71
CA ARG A 647 27.08 17.50 -10.95
C ARG A 647 27.36 18.86 -10.29
N TRP A 648 26.65 19.92 -10.68
CA TRP A 648 26.98 21.30 -10.32
C TRP A 648 26.23 21.86 -9.12
N THR A 649 25.18 21.18 -8.62
CA THR A 649 24.47 21.65 -7.42
C THR A 649 25.37 21.50 -6.19
N GLU A 650 25.11 22.30 -5.15
CA GLU A 650 25.99 22.41 -4.00
C GLU A 650 26.24 21.06 -3.30
N ARG A 651 25.17 20.28 -3.05
CA ARG A 651 25.28 18.95 -2.43
C ARG A 651 25.95 17.91 -3.34
N TYR A 652 25.74 17.97 -4.66
CA TYR A 652 26.35 17.01 -5.59
C TYR A 652 27.82 17.32 -5.91
N LYS A 653 28.37 18.45 -5.43
CA LYS A 653 29.83 18.71 -5.49
C LYS A 653 30.61 17.85 -4.50
N ASP A 654 30.01 17.51 -3.36
CA ASP A 654 30.62 16.63 -2.36
C ASP A 654 30.75 15.20 -2.90
N ALA A 655 31.98 14.67 -2.89
CA ALA A 655 32.27 13.32 -3.35
C ALA A 655 31.63 12.24 -2.46
N ASN A 656 31.56 12.47 -1.15
CA ASN A 656 30.96 11.52 -0.22
C ASN A 656 29.46 11.42 -0.45
N PHE A 657 28.79 12.57 -0.67
CA PHE A 657 27.38 12.58 -1.01
C PHE A 657 27.09 11.90 -2.35
N ARG A 658 27.94 12.09 -3.38
CA ARG A 658 27.79 11.35 -4.65
C ARG A 658 27.95 9.84 -4.48
N GLN A 659 28.94 9.39 -3.69
CA GLN A 659 29.12 7.97 -3.41
C GLN A 659 27.92 7.38 -2.67
N PHE A 660 27.32 8.14 -1.74
CA PHE A 660 26.09 7.75 -1.08
C PHE A 660 24.89 7.65 -2.02
N VAL A 661 24.75 8.60 -2.96
CA VAL A 661 23.73 8.52 -4.01
C VAL A 661 23.92 7.25 -4.84
N GLU A 662 25.16 6.96 -5.27
CA GLU A 662 25.48 5.75 -6.04
C GLU A 662 25.16 4.47 -5.27
N GLN A 663 25.52 4.39 -3.99
CA GLN A 663 25.21 3.24 -3.14
C GLN A 663 23.70 3.08 -2.93
N THR A 664 23.00 4.18 -2.63
CA THR A 664 21.54 4.16 -2.45
C THR A 664 20.83 3.72 -3.74
N VAL A 665 21.32 4.15 -4.91
CA VAL A 665 20.80 3.67 -6.19
C VAL A 665 20.97 2.17 -6.32
N VAL A 666 22.13 1.61 -5.97
CA VAL A 666 22.38 0.17 -6.03
C VAL A 666 21.46 -0.58 -5.06
N ASP A 667 21.33 -0.11 -3.83
CA ASP A 667 20.56 -0.78 -2.77
C ASP A 667 19.05 -0.77 -3.06
N GLU A 668 18.53 0.28 -3.69
CA GLU A 668 17.09 0.43 -3.99
C GLU A 668 16.69 -0.08 -5.37
N THR A 669 17.65 -0.33 -6.27
CA THR A 669 17.34 -0.84 -7.62
C THR A 669 16.87 -2.30 -7.54
N PRO A 670 15.78 -2.68 -8.24
CA PRO A 670 15.37 -4.07 -8.34
C PRO A 670 16.50 -5.00 -8.81
N ALA A 671 16.72 -6.11 -8.12
CA ALA A 671 17.89 -6.97 -8.29
C ALA A 671 18.09 -7.54 -9.72
N HIS A 672 17.03 -7.61 -10.53
CA HIS A 672 17.11 -8.06 -11.92
C HIS A 672 17.56 -6.96 -12.89
N LEU A 673 17.64 -5.69 -12.45
CA LEU A 673 18.05 -4.55 -13.27
C LEU A 673 19.49 -4.12 -12.96
N SER A 674 20.23 -3.80 -14.00
CA SER A 674 21.51 -3.10 -13.89
C SER A 674 21.28 -1.59 -13.92
N ALA A 675 21.62 -0.89 -12.84
CA ALA A 675 21.58 0.57 -12.78
C ALA A 675 22.94 1.22 -13.04
N ARG A 676 22.96 2.35 -13.75
CA ARG A 676 24.15 3.20 -13.93
C ARG A 676 23.85 4.64 -13.51
N VAL A 677 24.74 5.23 -12.73
CA VAL A 677 24.64 6.65 -12.34
C VAL A 677 25.51 7.50 -13.27
N LEU A 678 24.91 8.51 -13.89
CA LEU A 678 25.55 9.42 -14.84
C LEU A 678 25.52 10.84 -14.29
N TRP A 679 26.69 11.34 -13.89
CA TRP A 679 26.85 12.72 -13.43
C TRP A 679 27.12 13.66 -14.62
N LYS A 680 26.20 14.60 -14.87
CA LYS A 680 26.31 15.54 -16.00
C LYS A 680 26.64 16.96 -15.55
N LYS A 681 27.43 17.67 -16.36
CA LYS A 681 27.64 19.12 -16.21
C LYS A 681 26.42 19.87 -16.73
N GLU A 682 26.28 21.14 -16.36
CA GLU A 682 25.10 21.96 -16.68
C GLU A 682 24.72 21.94 -18.16
N LYS A 683 25.68 22.22 -19.06
CA LYS A 683 25.42 22.20 -20.51
C LYS A 683 25.04 20.81 -21.05
N GLU A 684 25.63 19.75 -20.50
CA GLU A 684 25.35 18.38 -20.90
C GLU A 684 23.95 17.97 -20.43
N MET A 685 23.56 18.39 -19.23
CA MET A 685 22.22 18.14 -18.70
C MET A 685 21.17 18.91 -19.50
N GLN A 686 21.37 20.19 -19.81
CA GLN A 686 20.43 20.96 -20.64
C GLN A 686 20.17 20.28 -21.99
N ALA A 687 21.23 19.81 -22.66
CA ALA A 687 21.11 19.07 -23.91
C ALA A 687 20.37 17.73 -23.73
N PHE A 688 20.65 17.01 -22.63
CA PHE A 688 19.95 15.78 -22.28
C PHE A 688 18.46 16.03 -22.00
N GLU A 689 18.10 17.03 -21.20
CA GLU A 689 16.74 17.37 -20.83
C GLU A 689 15.89 17.71 -22.07
N LEU A 690 16.45 18.50 -23.00
CA LEU A 690 15.81 18.81 -24.28
C LEU A 690 15.48 17.53 -25.07
N ALA A 691 16.45 16.63 -25.22
CA ALA A 691 16.27 15.37 -25.95
C ALA A 691 15.30 14.42 -25.22
N TYR A 692 15.44 14.28 -23.90
CA TYR A 692 14.60 13.43 -23.06
C TYR A 692 13.14 13.88 -23.08
N CYS A 693 12.88 15.19 -22.97
CA CYS A 693 11.53 15.73 -23.04
C CYS A 693 10.88 15.52 -24.42
N ALA A 694 11.64 15.68 -25.50
CA ALA A 694 11.13 15.43 -26.85
C ALA A 694 10.82 13.94 -27.06
N TRP A 695 11.74 13.07 -26.63
CA TRP A 695 11.59 11.62 -26.72
C TRP A 695 10.37 11.10 -25.95
N LEU A 696 10.14 11.55 -24.71
CA LEU A 696 8.95 11.15 -23.95
C LEU A 696 7.63 11.63 -24.56
N LYS A 697 7.63 12.81 -25.21
CA LYS A 697 6.42 13.31 -25.91
C LYS A 697 6.06 12.43 -27.09
N GLU A 698 7.05 12.00 -27.88
CA GLU A 698 6.81 11.08 -29.01
C GLU A 698 6.38 9.69 -28.52
N TRP A 699 6.99 9.17 -27.45
CA TRP A 699 6.54 7.92 -26.82
C TRP A 699 5.08 7.98 -26.37
N ARG A 700 4.68 9.05 -25.69
CA ARG A 700 3.29 9.25 -25.28
C ARG A 700 2.36 9.31 -26.48
N ARG A 701 2.74 10.03 -27.54
CA ARG A 701 1.96 10.12 -28.78
C ARG A 701 1.80 8.75 -29.44
N TYR A 702 2.87 7.98 -29.53
CA TYR A 702 2.87 6.62 -30.07
C TYR A 702 1.90 5.73 -29.28
N ARG A 703 2.00 5.70 -27.94
CA ARG A 703 1.13 4.89 -27.08
C ARG A 703 -0.33 5.29 -27.15
N LEU A 704 -0.64 6.59 -27.24
CA LEU A 704 -2.02 7.04 -27.39
C LEU A 704 -2.60 6.62 -28.76
N ALA A 705 -1.81 6.68 -29.83
CA ALA A 705 -2.25 6.24 -31.15
C ALA A 705 -2.54 4.73 -31.21
N GLU A 706 -1.76 3.90 -30.50
CA GLU A 706 -2.03 2.46 -30.35
C GLU A 706 -3.35 2.15 -29.63
N LEU A 707 -3.89 3.08 -28.84
CA LEU A 707 -5.18 2.91 -28.17
C LEU A 707 -6.37 3.35 -29.03
N GLU A 708 -6.12 4.23 -30.01
CA GLU A 708 -7.15 4.78 -30.91
C GLU A 708 -7.42 3.86 -32.12
N GLY A 709 -6.38 3.24 -32.67
CA GLY A 709 -6.50 2.17 -33.68
C GLY A 709 -6.75 0.83 -33.01
#